data_AF-A0A162U403-F1
#
_entry.id   AF-A0A162U403-F1
#
_cell.length_a   1.000
_cell.length_b   1.000
_cell.length_c   1.000
_cell.angle_alpha   90.00
_cell.angle_beta   90.00
_cell.angle_gamma   90.00
#
_symmetry.space_group_name_H-M   'P 1'
#
loop_
_entity.id
_entity.type
_entity.pdbx_description
1 polymer ?
#
loop_
_entity_poly.entity_id
_entity_poly.type
_entity_poly.pdbx_seq_one_letter_code
_entity_poly.pdbx_strand_id
1 'polypeptide(L)'
;MKKKKGSSLIFVVVTFAVIATFGFSILSLTLVSYKKRFVETTEKRNQYFSESGLDIAYGIIGNIVDEGIKEGNTAVDVYMNTLNGEDGILQQEKEKLKNGEIPAYPRPNNNTKSLYIEDDGVTVNEGYVKEQQNITFKQAYMDYVENNIKDNWNSEDNNLTRTIPMKDEDYSSTNIVNKPSVKIYNKDDENRPVEVEFKDINNYRNTNKRQSVLALYLKSNFTDQNVKKIINVGYDILTPDYNAIYYTSTNNFKLPIISVWNNKAICIDGDLKIGGTFNVTGDIYVKGTDTDDGGININNSNSVVTLTGNASTSQNFKISKPNNTVTVNGSGNVYASNVEIAEGADSSNLTVQNSVYTNNDLALNATTSHIDIANFYGINDISKFQSIIQTKVSSCIRVNSEDLGSGSSIKISNDAILMGTAYIKISDDSTLTETTHINTDDNSKSFYQTGESVAVKGNYRAYTEGLTSEEAARQDQYYGGDKNKPKQSLKEDNVVFDYLDPLRLVTRFRDTDNTDLNWQDKSDYFSIYVDEHKNDTNNELNLGDGITLPMAADLQPGERADKNIIHTGAIIANGNVYNGNYYGDNDGKVADKQNSFASMVYEMGDVKDLANVYAQGKVKKAVYSSDPEVENQVDFGEISNTPGDEVTKNSNNDIIYLNNDNSKDCVIVGKDATNIPSGTQIKLDDNGVGRGIIITKGNVYLCGSINFTGVIIAAGNVEVKDSSRKEFVNNNSYIQKLIAYNYEQYFKDVFTGTPETTQNIETNVQINTDNNVKGDLVRKNFIIMRNWKIEK
;
A
#
# COMPACT_ATOMS: atom_id res chain seq x y z
N MET A 1 -142.94 -26.32 -5.74
CA MET A 1 -141.60 -26.31 -6.39
C MET A 1 -141.09 -24.88 -6.49
N LYS A 2 -140.03 -24.48 -5.76
CA LYS A 2 -139.10 -23.40 -6.20
C LYS A 2 -137.83 -23.35 -5.30
N LYS A 3 -136.85 -24.11 -5.76
CA LYS A 3 -135.38 -24.00 -5.71
C LYS A 3 -134.69 -23.30 -4.52
N LYS A 4 -133.86 -24.10 -3.84
CA LYS A 4 -132.73 -23.79 -2.94
C LYS A 4 -131.85 -22.62 -3.47
N LYS A 5 -132.15 -21.37 -3.11
CA LYS A 5 -131.34 -20.18 -3.45
C LYS A 5 -130.46 -19.64 -2.31
N GLY A 6 -130.61 -20.14 -1.07
CA GLY A 6 -129.85 -19.65 0.10
C GLY A 6 -128.44 -20.24 0.27
N SER A 7 -128.23 -21.50 -0.14
CA SER A 7 -126.94 -22.20 0.01
C SER A 7 -125.83 -21.58 -0.85
N SER A 8 -126.17 -21.09 -2.05
CA SER A 8 -125.21 -20.39 -2.93
C SER A 8 -124.79 -19.04 -2.35
N LEU A 9 -125.68 -18.31 -1.66
CA LEU A 9 -125.35 -17.01 -1.04
C LEU A 9 -124.40 -17.19 0.16
N ILE A 10 -124.66 -18.18 1.03
CA ILE A 10 -123.79 -18.49 2.17
C ILE A 10 -122.42 -18.96 1.69
N PHE A 11 -122.36 -19.81 0.65
CA PHE A 11 -121.10 -20.25 0.06
C PHE A 11 -120.31 -19.06 -0.51
N VAL A 12 -120.96 -18.14 -1.23
CA VAL A 12 -120.33 -16.91 -1.74
C VAL A 12 -119.79 -16.04 -0.61
N VAL A 13 -120.54 -15.86 0.48
CA VAL A 13 -120.09 -15.05 1.63
C VAL A 13 -118.91 -15.69 2.36
N VAL A 14 -118.92 -17.00 2.59
CA VAL A 14 -117.80 -17.72 3.22
C VAL A 14 -116.58 -17.71 2.30
N THR A 15 -116.75 -17.95 0.99
CA THR A 15 -115.67 -17.84 0.01
C THR A 15 -115.10 -16.42 -0.04
N PHE A 16 -115.93 -15.38 0.01
CA PHE A 16 -115.48 -13.99 0.10
C PHE A 16 -114.74 -13.69 1.40
N ALA A 17 -115.21 -14.18 2.54
CA ALA A 17 -114.55 -13.99 3.83
C ALA A 17 -113.18 -14.68 3.87
N VAL A 18 -113.07 -15.88 3.30
CA VAL A 18 -111.80 -16.60 3.15
C VAL A 18 -110.87 -15.85 2.19
N ILE A 19 -111.34 -15.44 1.01
CA ILE A 19 -110.54 -14.65 0.04
C ILE A 19 -110.10 -13.32 0.66
N ALA A 20 -110.96 -12.63 1.40
CA ALA A 20 -110.63 -11.38 2.07
C ALA A 20 -109.58 -11.59 3.17
N THR A 21 -109.73 -12.63 4.00
CA THR A 21 -108.76 -12.96 5.05
C THR A 21 -107.39 -13.33 4.46
N PHE A 22 -107.37 -14.12 3.38
CA PHE A 22 -106.15 -14.43 2.64
C PHE A 22 -105.56 -13.17 1.97
N GLY A 23 -106.39 -12.33 1.36
CA GLY A 23 -105.99 -11.08 0.73
C GLY A 23 -105.36 -10.10 1.72
N PHE A 24 -105.98 -9.89 2.88
CA PHE A 24 -105.42 -9.06 3.95
C PHE A 24 -104.16 -9.67 4.57
N SER A 25 -104.09 -10.99 4.71
CA SER A 25 -102.88 -11.67 5.21
C SER A 25 -101.70 -11.50 4.25
N ILE A 26 -101.94 -11.65 2.94
CA ILE A 26 -100.92 -11.42 1.89
C ILE A 26 -100.52 -9.94 1.86
N LEU A 27 -101.46 -9.01 1.98
CA LEU A 27 -101.19 -7.56 2.04
C LEU A 27 -100.35 -7.20 3.27
N SER A 28 -100.67 -7.77 4.44
CA SER A 28 -99.90 -7.58 5.67
C SER A 28 -98.49 -8.15 5.55
N LEU A 29 -98.34 -9.37 5.03
CA LEU A 29 -97.03 -9.98 4.74
C LEU A 29 -96.20 -9.17 3.74
N THR A 30 -96.84 -8.61 2.71
CA THR A 30 -96.15 -7.74 1.72
C THR A 30 -95.78 -6.40 2.32
N LEU A 31 -96.62 -5.77 3.15
CA LEU A 31 -96.28 -4.54 3.88
C LEU A 31 -95.15 -4.77 4.88
N VAL A 32 -95.16 -5.88 5.62
CA VAL A 32 -94.06 -6.27 6.52
C VAL A 32 -92.78 -6.55 5.74
N SER A 33 -92.86 -7.28 4.62
CA SER A 33 -91.72 -7.56 3.76
C SER A 33 -91.16 -6.29 3.11
N TYR A 34 -92.01 -5.36 2.71
CA TYR A 34 -91.62 -4.06 2.16
C TYR A 34 -90.93 -3.20 3.23
N LYS A 35 -91.51 -3.09 4.44
CA LYS A 35 -90.88 -2.39 5.57
C LYS A 35 -89.53 -3.02 5.94
N LYS A 36 -89.46 -4.36 5.99
CA LYS A 36 -88.21 -5.08 6.26
C LYS A 36 -87.15 -4.80 5.19
N ARG A 37 -87.50 -4.90 3.90
CA ARG A 37 -86.58 -4.58 2.79
C ARG A 37 -86.16 -3.11 2.80
N PHE A 38 -87.05 -2.20 3.14
CA PHE A 38 -86.74 -0.77 3.27
C PHE A 38 -85.73 -0.54 4.39
N VAL A 39 -85.95 -1.11 5.58
CA VAL A 39 -84.99 -1.06 6.70
C VAL A 39 -83.66 -1.72 6.33
N GLU A 40 -83.65 -2.91 5.71
CA GLU A 40 -82.43 -3.59 5.25
C GLU A 40 -81.66 -2.75 4.20
N THR A 41 -82.37 -2.06 3.31
CA THR A 41 -81.75 -1.18 2.30
C THR A 41 -81.13 0.05 2.97
N THR A 42 -81.84 0.67 3.92
CA THR A 42 -81.32 1.79 4.71
C THR A 42 -80.15 1.35 5.59
N GLU A 43 -80.19 0.16 6.18
CA GLU A 43 -79.08 -0.40 6.96
C GLU A 43 -77.82 -0.61 6.12
N LYS A 44 -77.95 -1.23 4.94
CA LYS A 44 -76.82 -1.41 4.01
C LYS A 44 -76.25 -0.08 3.55
N ARG A 45 -77.13 0.87 3.19
CA ARG A 45 -76.73 2.22 2.77
C ARG A 45 -75.98 2.95 3.89
N ASN A 46 -76.50 2.91 5.12
CA ASN A 46 -75.86 3.57 6.27
C ASN A 46 -74.53 2.87 6.64
N GLN A 47 -74.41 1.56 6.43
CA GLN A 47 -73.14 0.85 6.55
C GLN A 47 -72.12 1.36 5.53
N TYR A 48 -72.47 1.46 4.24
CA TYR A 48 -71.56 2.00 3.21
C TYR A 48 -71.08 3.43 3.52
N PHE A 49 -71.96 4.28 4.06
CA PHE A 49 -71.57 5.63 4.46
C PHE A 49 -70.64 5.63 5.70
N SER A 50 -70.85 4.72 6.66
CA SER A 50 -69.91 4.53 7.77
C SER A 50 -68.55 4.00 7.29
N GLU A 51 -68.52 3.07 6.32
CA GLU A 51 -67.28 2.58 5.68
C GLU A 51 -66.56 3.72 4.96
N SER A 52 -67.30 4.52 4.19
CA SER A 52 -66.76 5.69 3.47
C SER A 52 -66.10 6.69 4.42
N GLY A 53 -66.65 6.89 5.62
CA GLY A 53 -66.01 7.71 6.66
C GLY A 53 -64.63 7.17 7.07
N LEU A 54 -64.48 5.86 7.22
CA LEU A 54 -63.18 5.23 7.53
C LEU A 54 -62.20 5.27 6.37
N ASP A 55 -62.69 5.18 5.12
CA ASP A 55 -61.86 5.33 3.93
C ASP A 55 -61.30 6.75 3.79
N ILE A 56 -62.11 7.76 4.10
CA ILE A 56 -61.67 9.16 4.14
C ILE A 56 -60.65 9.37 5.26
N ALA A 57 -60.89 8.78 6.44
CA ALA A 57 -59.93 8.82 7.55
C ALA A 57 -58.59 8.15 7.18
N TYR A 58 -58.63 6.99 6.51
CA TYR A 58 -57.45 6.34 5.95
C TYR A 58 -56.74 7.25 4.94
N GLY A 59 -57.53 7.94 4.09
CA GLY A 59 -57.14 9.01 3.17
C GLY A 59 -56.29 10.08 3.83
N ILE A 60 -56.79 10.66 4.92
CA ILE A 60 -56.12 11.70 5.70
C ILE A 60 -54.85 11.18 6.37
N ILE A 61 -54.93 10.03 7.06
CA ILE A 61 -53.79 9.43 7.76
C ILE A 61 -52.64 9.18 6.80
N GLY A 62 -52.91 8.61 5.63
CA GLY A 62 -51.82 8.34 4.70
C GLY A 62 -51.27 9.59 4.01
N ASN A 63 -52.04 10.67 3.86
CA ASN A 63 -51.45 11.95 3.43
C ASN A 63 -50.51 12.50 4.51
N ILE A 64 -50.86 12.38 5.80
CA ILE A 64 -49.98 12.76 6.90
C ILE A 64 -48.70 11.93 6.90
N VAL A 65 -48.79 10.62 6.65
CA VAL A 65 -47.61 9.74 6.51
C VAL A 65 -46.75 10.13 5.31
N ASP A 66 -47.38 10.41 4.16
CA ASP A 66 -46.67 10.82 2.93
C ASP A 66 -45.91 12.15 3.14
N GLU A 67 -46.53 13.13 3.80
CA GLU A 67 -45.86 14.39 4.17
C GLU A 67 -44.81 14.19 5.27
N GLY A 68 -45.06 13.32 6.25
CA GLY A 68 -44.07 12.98 7.28
C GLY A 68 -42.79 12.36 6.72
N ILE A 69 -42.89 11.57 5.65
CA ILE A 69 -41.71 11.04 4.94
C ILE A 69 -40.93 12.18 4.28
N LYS A 70 -41.61 13.17 3.69
CA LYS A 70 -40.94 14.35 3.11
C LYS A 70 -40.24 15.18 4.17
N GLU A 71 -40.88 15.37 5.33
CA GLU A 71 -40.29 16.10 6.45
C GLU A 71 -39.05 15.36 7.00
N GLY A 72 -39.15 14.03 7.16
CA GLY A 72 -38.03 13.18 7.54
C GLY A 72 -36.86 13.30 6.56
N ASN A 73 -37.12 13.28 5.25
CA ASN A 73 -36.07 13.48 4.23
C ASN A 73 -35.46 14.89 4.33
N THR A 74 -36.29 15.92 4.48
CA THR A 74 -35.82 17.31 4.62
C THR A 74 -34.92 17.48 5.85
N ALA A 75 -35.25 16.83 6.96
CA ALA A 75 -34.40 16.85 8.16
C ALA A 75 -33.04 16.19 7.94
N VAL A 76 -32.99 15.09 7.17
CA VAL A 76 -31.71 14.46 6.79
C VAL A 76 -30.92 15.38 5.86
N ASP A 77 -31.57 16.03 4.88
CA ASP A 77 -30.91 16.98 3.98
C ASP A 77 -30.25 18.13 4.75
N VAL A 78 -30.97 18.68 5.73
CA VAL A 78 -30.42 19.70 6.64
C VAL A 78 -29.21 19.13 7.39
N TYR A 79 -29.31 17.95 8.00
CA TYR A 79 -28.20 17.31 8.70
C TYR A 79 -26.97 17.10 7.80
N MET A 80 -27.17 16.63 6.57
CA MET A 80 -26.08 16.39 5.61
C MET A 80 -25.41 17.71 5.18
N ASN A 81 -26.17 18.80 5.07
CA ASN A 81 -25.60 20.12 4.80
C ASN A 81 -24.78 20.65 5.98
N THR A 82 -25.16 20.37 7.23
CA THR A 82 -24.37 20.73 8.41
C THR A 82 -23.11 19.85 8.58
N LEU A 83 -23.18 18.61 8.10
CA LEU A 83 -22.08 17.65 8.16
C LEU A 83 -20.96 18.02 7.18
N ASN A 84 -21.33 18.47 5.97
CA ASN A 84 -20.44 18.81 4.87
C ASN A 84 -20.12 20.32 4.79
N GLY A 85 -19.18 20.71 3.92
CA GLY A 85 -18.76 22.09 3.69
C GLY A 85 -17.44 22.48 4.39
N GLU A 86 -16.90 23.66 4.04
CA GLU A 86 -15.64 24.18 4.64
C GLU A 86 -15.78 24.43 6.14
N ASP A 87 -16.95 24.86 6.61
CA ASP A 87 -17.27 25.00 8.03
C ASP A 87 -18.08 23.82 8.59
N GLY A 88 -18.16 22.71 7.85
CA GLY A 88 -18.96 21.53 8.23
C GLY A 88 -18.35 20.75 9.39
N ILE A 89 -19.17 19.94 10.08
CA ILE A 89 -18.70 19.10 11.21
C ILE A 89 -17.51 18.24 10.79
N LEU A 90 -17.51 17.64 9.59
CA LEU A 90 -16.40 16.79 9.14
C LEU A 90 -15.09 17.56 9.02
N GLN A 91 -15.13 18.79 8.50
CA GLN A 91 -13.93 19.61 8.32
C GLN A 91 -13.43 20.13 9.68
N GLN A 92 -14.33 20.60 10.55
CA GLN A 92 -13.97 21.02 11.90
C GLN A 92 -13.39 19.88 12.73
N GLU A 93 -13.96 18.67 12.64
CA GLU A 93 -13.43 17.48 13.32
C GLU A 93 -12.04 17.14 12.79
N LYS A 94 -11.83 17.17 11.47
CA LYS A 94 -10.51 16.96 10.85
C LYS A 94 -9.49 18.01 11.28
N GLU A 95 -9.87 19.29 11.34
CA GLU A 95 -9.00 20.38 11.77
C GLU A 95 -8.62 20.28 13.25
N LYS A 96 -9.57 19.95 14.11
CA LYS A 96 -9.29 19.69 15.54
C LYS A 96 -8.37 18.50 15.71
N LEU A 97 -8.63 17.40 14.99
CA LEU A 97 -7.74 16.24 14.99
C LEU A 97 -6.35 16.63 14.48
N LYS A 98 -6.25 17.38 13.38
CA LYS A 98 -4.99 17.89 12.80
C LYS A 98 -4.21 18.76 13.79
N ASN A 99 -4.90 19.59 14.58
CA ASN A 99 -4.30 20.48 15.57
C ASN A 99 -4.05 19.80 16.93
N GLY A 100 -4.37 18.52 17.09
CA GLY A 100 -4.22 17.79 18.36
C GLY A 100 -5.21 18.20 19.45
N GLU A 101 -6.30 18.86 19.06
CA GLU A 101 -7.37 19.26 19.96
C GLU A 101 -8.37 18.12 20.17
N ILE A 102 -9.12 18.20 21.28
CA ILE A 102 -10.19 17.23 21.56
C ILE A 102 -11.31 17.44 20.52
N PRO A 103 -11.69 16.42 19.73
CA PRO A 103 -12.80 16.52 18.78
C PRO A 103 -14.09 16.90 19.52
N ALA A 104 -14.99 17.62 18.85
CA ALA A 104 -16.30 17.97 19.41
C ALA A 104 -17.17 16.73 19.66
N TYR A 105 -16.93 15.64 18.91
CA TYR A 105 -17.67 14.39 19.02
C TYR A 105 -16.72 13.22 19.37
N PRO A 106 -16.19 13.16 20.62
CA PRO A 106 -15.23 12.14 21.02
C PRO A 106 -15.88 10.76 21.18
N ARG A 107 -15.12 9.70 20.89
CA ARG A 107 -15.56 8.32 21.14
C ARG A 107 -15.64 8.06 22.66
N PRO A 108 -16.64 7.32 23.16
CA PRO A 108 -16.83 7.06 24.59
C PRO A 108 -15.61 6.43 25.29
N ASN A 109 -14.83 5.63 24.55
CA ASN A 109 -13.68 4.89 25.09
C ASN A 109 -12.33 5.56 24.78
N ASN A 110 -12.33 6.64 23.99
CA ASN A 110 -11.11 7.39 23.65
C ASN A 110 -11.46 8.81 23.22
N ASN A 111 -11.15 9.79 24.07
CA ASN A 111 -11.49 11.20 23.86
C ASN A 111 -10.62 11.90 22.81
N THR A 112 -9.55 11.27 22.30
CA THR A 112 -8.74 11.83 21.20
C THR A 112 -9.22 11.38 19.81
N LYS A 113 -10.23 10.50 19.76
CA LYS A 113 -10.79 9.97 18.51
C LYS A 113 -12.19 10.50 18.26
N SER A 114 -12.51 10.83 17.02
CA SER A 114 -13.85 11.28 16.62
C SER A 114 -14.81 10.11 16.36
N LEU A 115 -16.11 10.32 16.59
CA LEU A 115 -17.18 9.42 16.14
C LEU A 115 -17.40 9.50 14.63
N TYR A 116 -17.13 10.66 14.03
CA TYR A 116 -17.33 10.92 12.60
C TYR A 116 -16.15 10.51 11.72
N ILE A 117 -14.96 10.39 12.30
CA ILE A 117 -13.72 10.09 11.59
C ILE A 117 -13.14 8.77 12.09
N GLU A 118 -12.59 7.96 11.18
CA GLU A 118 -11.90 6.72 11.48
C GLU A 118 -10.54 6.96 12.13
N ASP A 119 -9.92 5.87 12.58
CA ASP A 119 -8.63 5.90 13.29
C ASP A 119 -7.46 6.43 12.44
N ASP A 120 -7.63 6.54 11.12
CA ASP A 120 -6.64 7.14 10.22
C ASP A 120 -6.68 8.68 10.21
N GLY A 121 -7.66 9.29 10.87
CA GLY A 121 -7.83 10.74 10.99
C GLY A 121 -8.42 11.41 9.75
N VAL A 122 -8.84 10.65 8.74
CA VAL A 122 -9.27 11.20 7.45
C VAL A 122 -10.53 10.54 6.92
N THR A 123 -10.60 9.21 6.98
CA THR A 123 -11.72 8.45 6.46
C THR A 123 -12.95 8.72 7.32
N VAL A 124 -14.09 8.97 6.69
CA VAL A 124 -15.34 9.19 7.41
C VAL A 124 -15.88 7.85 7.91
N ASN A 125 -16.34 7.80 9.15
CA ASN A 125 -17.01 6.63 9.71
C ASN A 125 -18.42 6.52 9.10
N GLU A 126 -18.53 5.83 7.97
CA GLU A 126 -19.79 5.65 7.25
C GLU A 126 -20.87 4.95 8.09
N GLY A 127 -20.45 4.04 8.98
CA GLY A 127 -21.37 3.32 9.85
C GLY A 127 -22.10 4.27 10.80
N TYR A 128 -21.34 5.19 11.42
CA TYR A 128 -21.89 6.18 12.33
C TYR A 128 -22.78 7.21 11.62
N VAL A 129 -22.35 7.72 10.46
CA VAL A 129 -23.15 8.69 9.68
C VAL A 129 -24.51 8.08 9.28
N LYS A 130 -24.54 6.82 8.84
CA LYS A 130 -25.81 6.12 8.50
C LYS A 130 -26.74 5.96 9.70
N GLU A 131 -26.18 5.66 10.86
CA GLU A 131 -26.96 5.55 12.09
C GLU A 131 -27.62 6.90 12.43
N GLN A 132 -26.86 7.99 12.36
CA GLN A 132 -27.38 9.34 12.60
C GLN A 132 -28.45 9.75 11.58
N GLN A 133 -28.25 9.51 10.28
CA GLN A 133 -29.26 9.78 9.25
C GLN A 133 -30.60 9.09 9.56
N ASN A 134 -30.54 7.81 9.93
CA ASN A 134 -31.75 7.05 10.26
C ASN A 134 -32.42 7.55 11.55
N ILE A 135 -31.64 7.97 12.55
CA ILE A 135 -32.17 8.59 13.77
C ILE A 135 -32.86 9.92 13.45
N THR A 136 -32.19 10.82 12.72
CA THR A 136 -32.72 12.13 12.32
C THR A 136 -34.00 11.99 11.51
N PHE A 137 -34.03 11.09 10.51
CA PHE A 137 -35.22 10.81 9.71
C PHE A 137 -36.40 10.35 10.57
N LYS A 138 -36.19 9.33 11.41
CA LYS A 138 -37.26 8.73 12.22
C LYS A 138 -37.83 9.73 13.21
N GLN A 139 -36.98 10.54 13.84
CA GLN A 139 -37.43 11.55 14.80
C GLN A 139 -38.32 12.59 14.14
N ALA A 140 -37.87 13.21 13.03
CA ALA A 140 -38.66 14.19 12.30
C ALA A 140 -39.97 13.61 11.74
N TYR A 141 -39.94 12.37 11.23
CA TYR A 141 -41.15 11.65 10.79
C TYR A 141 -42.15 11.46 11.93
N MET A 142 -41.71 10.94 13.08
CA MET A 142 -42.58 10.68 14.23
C MET A 142 -43.19 11.98 14.75
N ASP A 143 -42.37 13.02 14.94
CA ASP A 143 -42.83 14.32 15.42
C ASP A 143 -43.88 14.93 14.48
N TYR A 144 -43.64 14.89 13.16
CA TYR A 144 -44.59 15.40 12.17
C TYR A 144 -45.91 14.62 12.21
N VAL A 145 -45.86 13.28 12.18
CA VAL A 145 -47.05 12.43 12.14
C VAL A 145 -47.86 12.59 13.43
N GLU A 146 -47.23 12.57 14.60
CA GLU A 146 -47.91 12.75 15.88
C GLU A 146 -48.59 14.10 15.99
N ASN A 147 -47.87 15.19 15.68
CA ASN A 147 -48.40 16.54 15.77
C ASN A 147 -49.56 16.75 14.79
N ASN A 148 -49.43 16.28 13.55
CA ASN A 148 -50.49 16.42 12.57
C ASN A 148 -51.71 15.55 12.89
N ILE A 149 -51.55 14.37 13.51
CA ILE A 149 -52.69 13.58 13.98
C ILE A 149 -53.37 14.27 15.17
N LYS A 150 -52.60 14.87 16.08
CA LYS A 150 -53.13 15.67 17.21
C LYS A 150 -53.87 16.92 16.69
N ASP A 151 -53.35 17.61 15.68
CA ASP A 151 -53.93 18.86 15.17
C ASP A 151 -55.14 18.64 14.27
N ASN A 152 -55.11 17.65 13.36
CA ASN A 152 -56.23 17.35 12.46
C ASN A 152 -57.46 16.79 13.18
N TRP A 153 -57.29 16.40 14.45
CA TRP A 153 -58.28 15.66 15.18
C TRP A 153 -58.59 16.38 16.49
N ASN A 154 -59.13 17.60 16.47
CA ASN A 154 -59.45 18.36 17.69
C ASN A 154 -60.83 17.98 18.28
N SER A 155 -60.98 18.08 19.60
CA SER A 155 -62.26 17.96 20.31
C SER A 155 -62.58 19.23 21.09
N GLU A 156 -63.84 19.67 21.04
CA GLU A 156 -64.38 20.70 21.94
C GLU A 156 -64.68 20.13 23.36
N ASP A 157 -64.76 18.80 23.49
CA ASP A 157 -64.95 18.11 24.77
C ASP A 157 -63.61 17.61 25.33
N ASN A 158 -63.31 18.00 26.57
CA ASN A 158 -62.12 17.63 27.34
C ASN A 158 -61.67 16.16 27.11
N ASN A 159 -60.60 15.97 26.34
CA ASN A 159 -59.71 14.79 26.24
C ASN A 159 -60.29 13.37 26.01
N LEU A 160 -61.59 13.19 25.81
CA LEU A 160 -62.18 11.83 25.79
C LEU A 160 -62.37 11.24 24.38
N THR A 161 -62.66 12.05 23.36
CA THR A 161 -62.75 11.58 21.95
C THR A 161 -62.47 12.74 21.01
N ARG A 162 -61.77 12.49 19.91
CA ARG A 162 -61.45 13.49 18.88
C ARG A 162 -62.18 13.12 17.57
N THR A 163 -62.63 14.08 16.74
CA THR A 163 -63.52 13.85 15.57
C THR A 163 -62.98 14.50 14.28
N ILE A 164 -63.15 13.87 13.10
CA ILE A 164 -62.85 14.51 11.79
C ILE A 164 -63.94 15.52 11.41
N PRO A 165 -63.62 16.80 11.17
CA PRO A 165 -64.52 17.69 10.45
C PRO A 165 -64.47 17.38 8.94
N MET A 166 -65.57 16.88 8.38
CA MET A 166 -65.68 16.72 6.92
C MET A 166 -66.01 18.07 6.26
N LYS A 167 -65.03 18.66 5.55
CA LYS A 167 -65.17 19.92 4.81
C LYS A 167 -66.31 19.85 3.78
N ASP A 168 -66.97 20.99 3.53
CA ASP A 168 -68.16 21.10 2.67
C ASP A 168 -67.88 20.96 1.16
N GLU A 169 -66.63 21.09 0.71
CA GLU A 169 -66.29 21.18 -0.72
C GLU A 169 -66.40 19.85 -1.49
N ASP A 170 -66.24 18.70 -0.83
CA ASP A 170 -66.29 17.38 -1.49
C ASP A 170 -67.73 16.85 -1.73
N TYR A 171 -68.75 17.54 -1.21
CA TYR A 171 -70.16 17.13 -1.26
C TYR A 171 -71.04 18.13 -2.03
N SER A 172 -70.58 18.62 -3.18
CA SER A 172 -71.39 19.48 -4.06
C SER A 172 -72.34 18.70 -4.97
N SER A 173 -73.16 17.79 -4.43
CA SER A 173 -74.35 17.33 -5.14
C SER A 173 -75.46 16.84 -4.20
N THR A 174 -76.45 17.73 -3.99
CA THR A 174 -77.87 17.47 -3.68
C THR A 174 -78.22 16.55 -2.50
N ASN A 175 -78.73 17.15 -1.41
CA ASN A 175 -79.63 16.58 -0.39
C ASN A 175 -79.15 15.38 0.46
N ILE A 176 -77.93 15.41 1.00
CA ILE A 176 -77.54 14.54 2.12
C ILE A 176 -77.43 15.41 3.40
N VAL A 177 -78.40 15.28 4.31
CA VAL A 177 -78.50 16.10 5.54
C VAL A 177 -77.57 15.59 6.66
N ASN A 178 -77.06 14.35 6.57
CA ASN A 178 -76.21 13.73 7.59
C ASN A 178 -74.85 13.34 7.02
N LYS A 179 -73.75 13.66 7.72
CA LYS A 179 -72.36 13.28 7.36
C LYS A 179 -71.86 12.15 8.27
N PRO A 180 -70.99 11.23 7.80
CA PRO A 180 -70.38 10.24 8.69
C PRO A 180 -69.45 10.93 9.69
N SER A 181 -69.47 10.49 10.94
CA SER A 181 -68.62 11.01 12.01
C SER A 181 -67.62 9.95 12.43
N VAL A 182 -66.33 10.24 12.27
CA VAL A 182 -65.23 9.34 12.63
C VAL A 182 -64.56 9.84 13.90
N LYS A 183 -64.44 8.96 14.89
CA LYS A 183 -63.83 9.24 16.19
C LYS A 183 -62.63 8.34 16.44
N ILE A 184 -61.57 8.87 17.07
CA ILE A 184 -60.51 8.04 17.63
C ILE A 184 -60.85 7.74 19.09
N TYR A 185 -60.66 6.50 19.53
CA TYR A 185 -60.96 6.04 20.89
C TYR A 185 -59.84 5.14 21.44
N ASN A 186 -59.78 4.99 22.76
CA ASN A 186 -58.87 4.06 23.41
C ASN A 186 -59.50 2.65 23.44
N LYS A 187 -58.81 1.64 22.90
CA LYS A 187 -59.32 0.27 22.75
C LYS A 187 -59.67 -0.40 24.09
N ASP A 188 -58.92 -0.10 25.14
CA ASP A 188 -59.06 -0.77 26.43
C ASP A 188 -60.20 -0.15 27.27
N ASP A 189 -60.45 1.15 27.11
CA ASP A 189 -61.54 1.88 27.77
C ASP A 189 -61.87 3.16 26.99
N GLU A 190 -63.08 3.26 26.45
CA GLU A 190 -63.53 4.41 25.66
C GLU A 190 -63.59 5.72 26.45
N ASN A 191 -63.55 5.66 27.80
CA ASN A 191 -63.52 6.83 28.68
C ASN A 191 -62.09 7.25 29.09
N ARG A 192 -61.05 6.60 28.55
CA ARG A 192 -59.65 7.01 28.77
C ARG A 192 -59.17 7.91 27.64
N PRO A 193 -58.26 8.86 27.94
CA PRO A 193 -57.65 9.69 26.91
C PRO A 193 -56.94 8.83 25.86
N VAL A 194 -56.99 9.30 24.61
CA VAL A 194 -56.27 8.71 23.49
C VAL A 194 -54.82 9.16 23.55
N GLU A 195 -53.92 8.20 23.66
CA GLU A 195 -52.48 8.43 23.58
C GLU A 195 -52.04 8.35 22.11
N VAL A 196 -51.63 9.49 21.55
CA VAL A 196 -51.12 9.59 20.18
C VAL A 196 -49.61 9.75 20.27
N GLU A 197 -48.93 8.62 20.43
CA GLU A 197 -47.47 8.55 20.48
C GLU A 197 -46.96 7.26 19.83
N PHE A 198 -45.79 7.31 19.20
CA PHE A 198 -45.10 6.12 18.74
C PHE A 198 -44.54 5.34 19.93
N LYS A 199 -44.76 4.03 19.96
CA LYS A 199 -44.21 3.11 20.97
C LYS A 199 -43.24 2.13 20.33
N ASP A 200 -42.10 1.93 20.98
CA ASP A 200 -41.09 0.96 20.54
C ASP A 200 -41.61 -0.47 20.67
N ILE A 201 -41.49 -1.27 19.61
CA ILE A 201 -41.82 -2.70 19.63
C ILE A 201 -40.53 -3.51 19.76
N ASN A 202 -40.24 -4.01 20.97
CA ASN A 202 -39.06 -4.84 21.26
C ASN A 202 -39.18 -6.32 20.85
N ASN A 203 -39.85 -6.65 19.73
CA ASN A 203 -40.15 -8.04 19.35
C ASN A 203 -39.51 -8.52 18.03
N TYR A 204 -38.33 -8.02 17.67
CA TYR A 204 -37.47 -8.69 16.69
C TYR A 204 -36.11 -9.01 17.33
N ARG A 205 -35.92 -10.28 17.70
CA ARG A 205 -34.60 -10.82 18.06
C ARG A 205 -33.69 -10.69 16.83
N ASN A 206 -32.56 -10.01 17.02
CA ASN A 206 -31.49 -9.72 16.05
C ASN A 206 -31.79 -8.65 14.99
N THR A 207 -31.60 -7.38 15.37
CA THR A 207 -30.81 -6.34 14.68
C THR A 207 -31.01 -5.01 15.43
N ASN A 208 -30.06 -4.08 15.37
CA ASN A 208 -30.11 -2.74 15.99
C ASN A 208 -31.19 -1.81 15.39
N LYS A 209 -32.31 -2.35 14.92
CA LYS A 209 -33.41 -1.63 14.27
C LYS A 209 -34.58 -1.49 15.24
N ARG A 210 -34.61 -0.37 15.97
CA ARG A 210 -35.81 0.03 16.72
C ARG A 210 -36.90 0.40 15.70
N GLN A 211 -37.96 -0.38 15.67
CA GLN A 211 -39.17 -0.08 14.91
C GLN A 211 -40.24 0.36 15.90
N SER A 212 -40.67 1.61 15.76
CA SER A 212 -41.71 2.22 16.60
C SER A 212 -43.03 2.22 15.84
N VAL A 213 -44.14 2.06 16.57
CA VAL A 213 -45.50 1.95 16.00
C VAL A 213 -46.48 2.87 16.73
N LEU A 214 -47.27 3.59 15.96
CA LEU A 214 -48.40 4.38 16.44
C LEU A 214 -49.70 3.62 16.14
N ALA A 215 -50.42 3.21 17.20
CA ALA A 215 -51.66 2.46 17.09
C ALA A 215 -52.87 3.38 17.27
N LEU A 216 -53.74 3.45 16.25
CA LEU A 216 -54.96 4.25 16.27
C LEU A 216 -56.20 3.36 16.16
N TYR A 217 -57.23 3.62 16.95
CA TYR A 217 -58.51 2.92 16.84
C TYR A 217 -59.62 3.91 16.49
N LEU A 218 -60.24 3.70 15.33
CA LEU A 218 -61.24 4.59 14.74
C LEU A 218 -62.62 3.93 14.77
N LYS A 219 -63.62 4.73 15.10
CA LYS A 219 -65.04 4.38 15.12
C LYS A 219 -65.80 5.37 14.23
N SER A 220 -66.37 4.88 13.12
CA SER A 220 -67.19 5.67 12.21
C SER A 220 -68.67 5.39 12.47
N ASN A 221 -69.48 6.45 12.57
CA ASN A 221 -70.91 6.36 12.78
C ASN A 221 -71.69 7.18 11.73
N PHE A 222 -72.77 6.60 11.22
CA PHE A 222 -73.71 7.26 10.33
C PHE A 222 -75.13 6.92 10.75
N THR A 223 -75.99 7.94 10.84
CA THR A 223 -77.40 7.79 11.19
C THR A 223 -78.24 8.46 10.14
N ASP A 224 -79.20 7.74 9.57
CA ASP A 224 -80.23 8.32 8.70
C ASP A 224 -81.54 7.54 8.88
N GLN A 225 -82.67 8.24 8.81
CA GLN A 225 -84.02 7.68 8.99
C GLN A 225 -84.18 6.81 10.26
N ASN A 226 -83.59 7.25 11.39
CA ASN A 226 -83.55 6.56 12.69
C ASN A 226 -82.83 5.19 12.70
N VAL A 227 -82.05 4.87 11.67
CA VAL A 227 -81.19 3.68 11.60
C VAL A 227 -79.73 4.11 11.76
N LYS A 228 -79.07 3.69 12.85
CA LYS A 228 -77.66 3.98 13.12
C LYS A 228 -76.78 2.78 12.76
N LYS A 229 -75.64 3.01 12.12
CA LYS A 229 -74.59 1.99 11.89
C LYS A 229 -73.23 2.49 12.35
N ILE A 230 -72.49 1.62 13.05
CA ILE A 230 -71.18 1.91 13.61
C ILE A 230 -70.18 0.86 13.13
N ILE A 231 -69.02 1.30 12.67
CA ILE A 231 -67.93 0.45 12.21
C ILE A 231 -66.64 0.84 12.92
N ASN A 232 -65.91 -0.15 13.39
CA ASN A 232 -64.66 0.01 14.12
C ASN A 232 -63.50 -0.55 13.30
N VAL A 233 -62.37 0.13 13.30
CA VAL A 233 -61.12 -0.30 12.66
C VAL A 233 -59.92 0.17 13.48
N GLY A 234 -58.86 -0.63 13.53
CA GLY A 234 -57.55 -0.22 14.05
C GLY A 234 -56.55 -0.01 12.92
N TYR A 235 -55.71 1.02 13.02
CA TYR A 235 -54.58 1.27 12.13
C TYR A 235 -53.29 1.26 12.93
N ASP A 236 -52.29 0.50 12.47
CA ASP A 236 -50.93 0.57 12.98
C ASP A 236 -50.06 1.31 11.95
N ILE A 237 -49.52 2.44 12.36
CA ILE A 237 -48.62 3.27 11.57
C ILE A 237 -47.19 2.91 11.98
N LEU A 238 -46.41 2.39 11.05
CA LEU A 238 -45.02 1.99 11.27
C LEU A 238 -44.06 3.14 10.97
N THR A 239 -42.92 3.16 11.66
CA THR A 239 -41.77 4.01 11.31
C THR A 239 -40.99 3.41 10.14
N PRO A 240 -40.72 4.17 9.06
CA PRO A 240 -39.84 3.73 7.99
C PRO A 240 -38.36 3.75 8.41
N ASP A 241 -37.55 2.88 7.82
CA ASP A 241 -36.08 3.01 7.85
C ASP A 241 -35.63 3.95 6.72
N TYR A 242 -34.66 4.82 7.01
CA TYR A 242 -33.99 5.64 6.01
C TYR A 242 -32.96 4.81 5.23
N ASN A 243 -33.16 4.63 3.92
CA ASN A 243 -32.32 3.79 3.05
C ASN A 243 -31.94 4.50 1.74
N ALA A 244 -31.58 5.80 1.79
CA ALA A 244 -31.15 6.52 0.59
C ALA A 244 -29.83 5.96 0.02
N ILE A 245 -29.67 6.04 -1.31
CA ILE A 245 -28.40 5.74 -1.97
C ILE A 245 -27.47 6.93 -1.68
N TYR A 246 -26.31 6.65 -1.08
CA TYR A 246 -25.27 7.65 -0.86
C TYR A 246 -24.15 7.46 -1.87
N TYR A 247 -23.45 8.53 -2.17
CA TYR A 247 -22.18 8.49 -2.87
C TYR A 247 -21.14 9.27 -2.07
N THR A 248 -19.94 8.73 -2.04
CA THR A 248 -18.76 9.38 -1.50
C THR A 248 -18.11 10.19 -2.63
N SER A 249 -18.02 11.50 -2.46
CA SER A 249 -17.18 12.33 -3.33
C SER A 249 -15.79 12.39 -2.71
N THR A 250 -14.83 11.69 -3.33
CA THR A 250 -13.44 11.71 -2.92
C THR A 250 -12.67 12.83 -3.61
N ASN A 251 -12.08 13.75 -2.85
CA ASN A 251 -11.02 14.60 -3.40
C ASN A 251 -9.79 13.72 -3.60
N ASN A 252 -9.33 13.68 -4.84
CA ASN A 252 -8.10 12.98 -5.21
C ASN A 252 -6.95 13.98 -5.22
N PHE A 253 -5.99 13.80 -4.33
CA PHE A 253 -4.71 14.46 -4.41
C PHE A 253 -3.83 13.72 -5.42
N LYS A 254 -3.34 14.43 -6.45
CA LYS A 254 -2.38 13.86 -7.41
C LYS A 254 -0.99 13.95 -6.83
N LEU A 255 -0.52 12.87 -6.20
CA LEU A 255 0.81 12.78 -5.62
C LEU A 255 1.83 12.42 -6.70
N PRO A 256 2.83 13.27 -7.00
CA PRO A 256 3.99 12.86 -7.78
C PRO A 256 4.80 11.84 -6.99
N ILE A 257 5.10 10.69 -7.59
CA ILE A 257 5.91 9.64 -6.98
C ILE A 257 7.38 9.91 -7.29
N ILE A 258 8.21 10.01 -6.24
CA ILE A 258 9.62 10.42 -6.33
C ILE A 258 10.50 9.28 -5.79
N SER A 259 11.60 9.00 -6.48
CA SER A 259 12.49 7.85 -6.23
C SER A 259 13.07 7.83 -4.81
N VAL A 260 13.28 9.01 -4.20
CA VAL A 260 13.92 9.16 -2.88
C VAL A 260 13.13 8.52 -1.72
N TRP A 261 11.81 8.37 -1.86
CA TRP A 261 10.96 7.75 -0.84
C TRP A 261 10.14 6.56 -1.35
N ASN A 262 9.99 6.39 -2.67
CA ASN A 262 9.23 5.29 -3.25
C ASN A 262 9.94 3.95 -3.03
N ASN A 263 9.31 3.05 -2.25
CA ASN A 263 9.82 1.77 -1.76
C ASN A 263 11.08 1.85 -0.91
N LYS A 264 11.59 3.05 -0.57
CA LYS A 264 12.83 3.23 0.21
C LYS A 264 12.54 3.24 1.70
N ALA A 265 13.21 2.37 2.46
CA ALA A 265 13.25 2.49 3.92
C ALA A 265 14.34 3.48 4.36
N ILE A 266 15.47 3.50 3.64
CA ILE A 266 16.61 4.37 3.89
C ILE A 266 17.14 4.88 2.55
N CYS A 267 17.29 6.19 2.42
CA CYS A 267 17.83 6.84 1.23
C CYS A 267 18.81 7.95 1.66
N ILE A 268 20.10 7.76 1.44
CA ILE A 268 21.12 8.68 1.95
C ILE A 268 22.24 8.98 0.95
N ASP A 269 22.85 10.16 1.10
CA ASP A 269 24.03 10.54 0.31
C ASP A 269 25.36 10.18 0.97
N GLY A 270 25.41 10.17 2.30
CA GLY A 270 26.59 9.72 3.05
C GLY A 270 26.72 8.19 3.07
N ASP A 271 27.30 7.66 4.14
CA ASP A 271 27.53 6.24 4.37
C ASP A 271 26.51 5.64 5.34
N LEU A 272 26.20 4.36 5.15
CA LEU A 272 25.39 3.56 6.07
C LEU A 272 26.29 2.64 6.89
N LYS A 273 26.44 2.95 8.17
CA LYS A 273 27.29 2.19 9.11
C LYS A 273 26.44 1.35 10.04
N ILE A 274 26.55 0.03 9.91
CA ILE A 274 25.66 -0.95 10.52
C ILE A 274 26.40 -1.76 11.60
N GLY A 275 25.71 -1.97 12.73
CA GLY A 275 26.12 -2.91 13.76
C GLY A 275 24.94 -3.56 14.48
N GLY A 276 25.20 -4.66 15.21
CA GLY A 276 24.18 -5.38 15.99
C GLY A 276 23.15 -6.08 15.11
N THR A 277 21.92 -6.25 15.61
CA THR A 277 20.81 -6.77 14.78
C THR A 277 20.20 -5.64 13.96
N PHE A 278 20.25 -5.72 12.63
CA PHE A 278 19.75 -4.68 11.72
C PHE A 278 18.90 -5.29 10.59
N ASN A 279 17.60 -5.04 10.64
CA ASN A 279 16.63 -5.61 9.71
C ASN A 279 15.92 -4.50 8.93
N VAL A 280 15.88 -4.63 7.61
CA VAL A 280 15.19 -3.67 6.73
C VAL A 280 14.27 -4.39 5.77
N THR A 281 13.00 -3.99 5.78
CA THR A 281 12.01 -4.35 4.78
C THR A 281 11.72 -3.14 3.90
N GLY A 282 12.07 -3.22 2.62
CA GLY A 282 12.13 -2.08 1.71
C GLY A 282 13.54 -1.85 1.18
N ASP A 283 13.65 -0.99 0.19
CA ASP A 283 14.91 -0.70 -0.50
C ASP A 283 15.78 0.26 0.33
N ILE A 284 17.10 0.10 0.18
CA ILE A 284 18.14 0.95 0.71
C ILE A 284 18.90 1.56 -0.46
N TYR A 285 19.02 2.88 -0.47
CA TYR A 285 19.89 3.62 -1.37
C TYR A 285 20.93 4.40 -0.56
N VAL A 286 22.20 4.25 -0.92
CA VAL A 286 23.33 4.93 -0.30
C VAL A 286 24.28 5.43 -1.37
N LYS A 287 24.33 6.73 -1.66
CA LYS A 287 25.33 7.25 -2.61
C LYS A 287 26.73 6.86 -2.15
N GLY A 288 27.08 7.15 -0.89
CA GLY A 288 28.36 6.77 -0.28
C GLY A 288 29.47 7.79 -0.55
N THR A 289 30.40 7.90 0.39
CA THR A 289 31.59 8.76 0.26
C THR A 289 32.68 8.06 -0.53
N ASP A 290 33.50 8.80 -1.30
CA ASP A 290 34.65 8.24 -2.04
C ASP A 290 35.82 7.94 -1.10
N THR A 291 35.61 6.92 -0.27
CA THR A 291 36.57 6.37 0.70
C THR A 291 36.46 4.85 0.69
N ASP A 292 37.49 4.15 1.18
CA ASP A 292 37.52 2.68 1.24
C ASP A 292 36.39 2.07 2.09
N ASP A 293 35.90 2.84 3.07
CA ASP A 293 34.79 2.46 3.95
C ASP A 293 33.45 3.07 3.52
N GLY A 294 33.42 3.72 2.36
CA GLY A 294 32.25 4.40 1.82
C GLY A 294 31.17 3.43 1.32
N GLY A 295 29.92 3.86 1.39
CA GLY A 295 28.75 3.06 0.99
C GLY A 295 28.08 2.37 2.18
N ILE A 296 27.81 1.07 2.04
CA ILE A 296 27.14 0.25 3.07
C ILE A 296 28.18 -0.59 3.79
N ASN A 297 28.45 -0.27 5.06
CA ASN A 297 29.53 -0.89 5.83
C ASN A 297 29.00 -1.53 7.13
N ILE A 298 29.14 -2.85 7.23
CA ILE A 298 28.90 -3.60 8.46
C ILE A 298 30.19 -3.55 9.28
N ASN A 299 30.26 -2.56 10.18
CA ASN A 299 31.50 -2.11 10.80
C ASN A 299 31.65 -2.49 12.28
N ASN A 300 30.74 -3.30 12.82
CA ASN A 300 30.83 -3.92 14.15
C ASN A 300 30.89 -5.45 14.07
N SER A 301 31.49 -6.09 15.08
CA SER A 301 31.49 -7.56 15.20
C SER A 301 30.16 -8.10 15.71
N ASN A 302 29.87 -9.38 15.44
CA ASN A 302 28.68 -10.08 15.93
C ASN A 302 27.36 -9.46 15.46
N SER A 303 27.35 -8.84 14.27
CA SER A 303 26.16 -8.24 13.69
C SER A 303 25.36 -9.26 12.90
N VAL A 304 24.04 -9.13 12.95
CA VAL A 304 23.09 -9.94 12.19
C VAL A 304 22.25 -8.99 11.36
N VAL A 305 22.47 -8.98 10.05
CA VAL A 305 21.86 -8.03 9.12
C VAL A 305 20.93 -8.78 8.17
N THR A 306 19.66 -8.37 8.10
CA THR A 306 18.68 -8.95 7.16
C THR A 306 18.04 -7.87 6.30
N LEU A 307 18.20 -7.95 4.99
CA LEU A 307 17.65 -7.00 4.02
C LEU A 307 16.69 -7.74 3.08
N THR A 308 15.42 -7.31 3.01
CA THR A 308 14.41 -7.97 2.13
C THR A 308 14.12 -7.20 0.83
N GLY A 309 14.55 -5.94 0.76
CA GLY A 309 14.55 -5.11 -0.46
C GLY A 309 15.95 -4.94 -1.05
N ASN A 310 16.06 -4.17 -2.13
CA ASN A 310 17.33 -3.93 -2.80
C ASN A 310 18.26 -3.09 -1.90
N ALA A 311 19.54 -3.43 -1.86
CA ALA A 311 20.60 -2.62 -1.26
C ALA A 311 21.49 -2.06 -2.36
N SER A 312 21.49 -0.75 -2.54
CA SER A 312 22.19 -0.08 -3.63
C SER A 312 23.17 0.96 -3.10
N THR A 313 24.38 0.95 -3.63
CA THR A 313 25.36 1.99 -3.36
C THR A 313 26.29 2.25 -4.54
N SER A 314 26.76 3.50 -4.69
CA SER A 314 27.79 3.82 -5.69
C SER A 314 29.19 3.42 -5.24
N GLN A 315 29.33 3.04 -3.96
CA GLN A 315 30.59 2.65 -3.32
C GLN A 315 30.55 1.19 -2.88
N ASN A 316 31.08 0.84 -1.70
CA ASN A 316 31.28 -0.54 -1.31
C ASN A 316 30.09 -1.08 -0.49
N PHE A 317 29.74 -2.34 -0.72
CA PHE A 317 28.98 -3.15 0.23
C PHE A 317 29.98 -4.04 0.97
N LYS A 318 30.31 -3.68 2.21
CA LYS A 318 31.50 -4.17 2.92
C LYS A 318 31.15 -4.77 4.27
N ILE A 319 31.68 -5.96 4.55
CA ILE A 319 31.75 -6.53 5.90
C ILE A 319 33.17 -6.29 6.42
N SER A 320 33.32 -5.44 7.43
CA SER A 320 34.64 -4.95 7.90
C SER A 320 35.13 -5.55 9.22
N LYS A 321 34.28 -6.29 9.92
CA LYS A 321 34.57 -6.84 11.26
C LYS A 321 34.16 -8.32 11.35
N PRO A 322 34.71 -9.07 12.31
CA PRO A 322 34.50 -10.52 12.37
C PRO A 322 33.14 -10.92 12.93
N ASN A 323 32.78 -12.18 12.71
CA ASN A 323 31.58 -12.86 13.22
C ASN A 323 30.26 -12.25 12.75
N ASN A 324 30.21 -11.74 11.52
CA ASN A 324 29.00 -11.12 10.98
C ASN A 324 28.17 -12.10 10.14
N THR A 325 26.86 -11.99 10.20
CA THR A 325 25.95 -12.72 9.29
C THR A 325 25.07 -11.72 8.58
N VAL A 326 25.22 -11.63 7.25
CA VAL A 326 24.46 -10.73 6.39
C VAL A 326 23.63 -11.56 5.41
N THR A 327 22.32 -11.36 5.43
CA THR A 327 21.38 -12.05 4.54
C THR A 327 20.57 -11.04 3.75
N VAL A 328 20.58 -11.17 2.43
CA VAL A 328 19.69 -10.45 1.50
C VAL A 328 18.75 -11.46 0.88
N ASN A 329 17.44 -11.31 1.10
CA ASN A 329 16.41 -12.28 0.72
C ASN A 329 15.14 -11.60 0.17
N GLY A 330 14.10 -12.40 -0.08
CA GLY A 330 12.84 -11.90 -0.65
C GLY A 330 13.05 -11.39 -2.08
N SER A 331 12.73 -10.12 -2.33
CA SER A 331 12.99 -9.46 -3.62
C SER A 331 14.36 -8.79 -3.70
N GLY A 332 15.13 -8.77 -2.61
CA GLY A 332 16.35 -7.98 -2.48
C GLY A 332 17.52 -8.44 -3.35
N ASN A 333 18.13 -7.49 -4.05
CA ASN A 333 19.41 -7.63 -4.74
C ASN A 333 20.45 -6.68 -4.13
N VAL A 334 21.73 -6.92 -4.38
CA VAL A 334 22.82 -5.99 -4.01
C VAL A 334 23.38 -5.34 -5.26
N TYR A 335 23.51 -4.01 -5.25
CA TYR A 335 24.18 -3.23 -6.28
C TYR A 335 25.26 -2.38 -5.62
N ALA A 336 26.53 -2.60 -5.96
CA ALA A 336 27.64 -1.86 -5.37
C ALA A 336 28.79 -1.67 -6.37
N SER A 337 29.70 -0.73 -6.13
CA SER A 337 30.99 -0.74 -6.82
C SER A 337 31.73 -2.03 -6.51
N ASN A 338 31.98 -2.30 -5.22
CA ASN A 338 32.55 -3.57 -4.77
C ASN A 338 31.64 -4.24 -3.75
N VAL A 339 31.64 -5.57 -3.74
CA VAL A 339 31.10 -6.37 -2.62
C VAL A 339 32.26 -7.10 -1.98
N GLU A 340 32.48 -6.92 -0.67
CA GLU A 340 33.65 -7.52 -0.02
C GLU A 340 33.41 -8.00 1.40
N ILE A 341 34.02 -9.14 1.72
CA ILE A 341 34.36 -9.52 3.09
C ILE A 341 35.83 -9.12 3.29
N ALA A 342 36.04 -8.01 3.99
CA ALA A 342 37.33 -7.34 4.09
C ALA A 342 38.32 -8.11 4.99
N GLU A 343 39.61 -7.78 4.89
CA GLU A 343 40.63 -8.34 5.78
C GLU A 343 40.28 -8.04 7.25
N GLY A 344 40.42 -9.06 8.12
CA GLY A 344 40.03 -8.98 9.53
C GLY A 344 38.53 -9.15 9.80
N ALA A 345 37.70 -9.42 8.79
CA ALA A 345 36.29 -9.76 8.94
C ALA A 345 36.06 -11.28 9.09
N ASP A 346 36.95 -11.97 9.79
CA ASP A 346 36.95 -13.44 9.90
C ASP A 346 35.62 -14.02 10.43
N SER A 347 35.34 -15.27 10.07
CA SER A 347 34.11 -15.98 10.47
C SER A 347 32.82 -15.25 10.08
N SER A 348 32.83 -14.52 8.95
CA SER A 348 31.66 -13.78 8.46
C SER A 348 31.01 -14.45 7.27
N ASN A 349 29.68 -14.28 7.16
CA ASN A 349 28.85 -14.88 6.14
C ASN A 349 28.07 -13.81 5.39
N LEU A 350 28.13 -13.85 4.07
CA LEU A 350 27.26 -13.09 3.18
C LEU A 350 26.40 -14.07 2.38
N THR A 351 25.09 -13.96 2.52
CA THR A 351 24.12 -14.74 1.73
C THR A 351 23.21 -13.81 0.95
N VAL A 352 23.18 -13.94 -0.38
CA VAL A 352 22.27 -13.20 -1.26
C VAL A 352 21.45 -14.18 -2.07
N GLN A 353 20.17 -14.33 -1.73
CA GLN A 353 19.28 -15.34 -2.36
C GLN A 353 18.90 -14.99 -3.80
N ASN A 354 19.13 -13.75 -4.23
CA ASN A 354 18.86 -13.28 -5.58
C ASN A 354 20.17 -12.83 -6.25
N SER A 355 20.27 -11.59 -6.72
CA SER A 355 21.38 -11.17 -7.56
C SER A 355 22.30 -10.16 -6.88
N VAL A 356 23.59 -10.28 -7.16
CA VAL A 356 24.62 -9.30 -6.80
C VAL A 356 25.17 -8.68 -8.07
N TYR A 357 25.21 -7.36 -8.14
CA TYR A 357 25.76 -6.58 -9.24
C TYR A 357 26.94 -5.76 -8.73
N THR A 358 28.10 -5.94 -9.35
CA THR A 358 29.29 -5.14 -9.04
C THR A 358 29.77 -4.40 -10.26
N ASN A 359 30.02 -3.10 -10.11
CA ASN A 359 30.71 -2.32 -11.14
C ASN A 359 32.24 -2.46 -11.08
N ASN A 360 32.72 -3.18 -10.07
CA ASN A 360 34.11 -3.59 -9.90
C ASN A 360 34.07 -5.00 -9.30
N ASP A 361 34.73 -5.25 -8.18
CA ASP A 361 35.02 -6.63 -7.75
C ASP A 361 34.05 -7.22 -6.72
N LEU A 362 33.98 -8.55 -6.72
CA LEU A 362 33.60 -9.35 -5.56
C LEU A 362 34.88 -9.84 -4.86
N ALA A 363 35.05 -9.53 -3.58
CA ALA A 363 36.28 -9.86 -2.85
C ALA A 363 36.05 -10.68 -1.58
N LEU A 364 36.88 -11.72 -1.39
CA LEU A 364 36.97 -12.51 -0.15
C LEU A 364 38.38 -12.42 0.40
N ASN A 365 38.56 -11.59 1.42
CA ASN A 365 39.86 -11.32 2.03
C ASN A 365 40.02 -11.96 3.42
N ALA A 366 38.91 -12.22 4.13
CA ALA A 366 38.93 -12.81 5.47
C ALA A 366 39.01 -14.34 5.45
N THR A 367 39.41 -14.92 6.57
CA THR A 367 39.46 -16.37 6.81
C THR A 367 38.16 -16.88 7.42
N THR A 368 37.92 -18.20 7.37
CA THR A 368 36.72 -18.89 7.87
C THR A 368 35.39 -18.26 7.41
N SER A 369 35.39 -17.59 6.26
CA SER A 369 34.30 -16.73 5.80
C SER A 369 33.68 -17.23 4.51
N HIS A 370 32.37 -17.01 4.37
CA HIS A 370 31.59 -17.62 3.29
C HIS A 370 30.74 -16.60 2.55
N ILE A 371 30.77 -16.67 1.22
CA ILE A 371 29.90 -15.91 0.32
C ILE A 371 29.02 -16.92 -0.44
N ASP A 372 27.70 -16.89 -0.25
CA ASP A 372 26.72 -17.69 -1.00
C ASP A 372 25.73 -16.78 -1.74
N ILE A 373 25.80 -16.78 -3.06
CA ILE A 373 25.04 -15.89 -3.94
C ILE A 373 24.29 -16.74 -4.97
N ALA A 374 23.03 -16.39 -5.28
CA ALA A 374 22.32 -17.08 -6.34
C ALA A 374 22.81 -16.65 -7.73
N ASN A 375 22.82 -15.34 -8.06
CA ASN A 375 23.38 -14.83 -9.31
C ASN A 375 24.42 -13.73 -9.08
N PHE A 376 25.52 -13.74 -9.84
CA PHE A 376 26.57 -12.71 -9.75
C PHE A 376 26.80 -12.01 -11.08
N TYR A 377 26.81 -10.68 -11.09
CA TYR A 377 26.98 -9.87 -12.28
C TYR A 377 28.07 -8.82 -12.04
N GLY A 378 29.32 -9.20 -12.29
CA GLY A 378 30.44 -8.29 -12.44
C GLY A 378 30.47 -7.73 -13.86
N ILE A 379 30.01 -6.50 -14.04
CA ILE A 379 29.54 -5.98 -15.35
C ILE A 379 30.48 -4.99 -16.03
N ASN A 380 31.56 -4.57 -15.37
CA ASN A 380 32.47 -3.56 -15.89
C ASN A 380 33.65 -4.20 -16.63
N ASP A 381 33.98 -3.63 -17.79
CA ASP A 381 35.12 -3.96 -18.64
C ASP A 381 35.86 -2.67 -19.00
N ILE A 382 37.19 -2.74 -18.89
CA ILE A 382 38.18 -1.71 -19.23
C ILE A 382 38.01 -1.18 -20.65
N SER A 383 37.44 -1.98 -21.58
CA SER A 383 37.35 -1.63 -23.00
C SER A 383 36.42 -0.46 -23.35
N LYS A 384 35.45 -0.11 -22.49
CA LYS A 384 34.37 0.85 -22.85
C LYS A 384 34.52 2.25 -22.26
N PHE A 385 35.44 2.49 -21.31
CA PHE A 385 35.58 3.77 -20.62
C PHE A 385 36.81 4.55 -21.08
N GLN A 386 36.61 5.68 -21.78
CA GLN A 386 37.69 6.45 -22.40
C GLN A 386 38.52 7.33 -21.44
N SER A 387 38.21 7.42 -20.14
CA SER A 387 38.85 8.42 -19.27
C SER A 387 38.85 8.15 -17.76
N ILE A 388 38.92 6.89 -17.32
CA ILE A 388 38.84 6.57 -15.88
C ILE A 388 39.94 5.59 -15.47
N ILE A 389 40.27 5.65 -14.18
CA ILE A 389 41.16 4.80 -13.40
C ILE A 389 41.02 3.31 -13.80
N GLN A 390 42.10 2.68 -14.29
CA GLN A 390 42.05 1.29 -14.81
C GLN A 390 41.67 0.26 -13.74
N THR A 391 41.93 0.53 -12.45
CA THR A 391 41.67 -0.41 -11.34
C THR A 391 40.25 -0.35 -10.78
N LYS A 392 39.45 0.64 -11.17
CA LYS A 392 38.04 0.79 -10.76
C LYS A 392 37.06 0.40 -11.88
N VAL A 393 37.57 -0.21 -12.97
CA VAL A 393 36.79 -0.49 -14.18
C VAL A 393 36.89 -1.93 -14.67
N SER A 394 37.25 -2.87 -13.80
CA SER A 394 37.39 -4.29 -14.15
C SER A 394 36.66 -5.13 -13.12
N SER A 395 35.58 -5.82 -13.53
CA SER A 395 34.81 -6.65 -12.61
C SER A 395 35.28 -8.10 -12.58
N CYS A 396 36.00 -8.48 -11.52
CA CYS A 396 36.43 -9.86 -11.29
C CYS A 396 36.06 -10.38 -9.90
N ILE A 397 36.33 -11.67 -9.64
CA ILE A 397 36.31 -12.25 -8.30
C ILE A 397 37.74 -12.31 -7.78
N ARG A 398 38.01 -11.65 -6.66
CA ARG A 398 39.32 -11.64 -5.99
C ARG A 398 39.28 -12.42 -4.69
N VAL A 399 40.14 -13.42 -4.57
CA VAL A 399 40.23 -14.24 -3.36
C VAL A 399 41.62 -14.09 -2.75
N ASN A 400 41.70 -13.38 -1.64
CA ASN A 400 42.92 -13.20 -0.86
C ASN A 400 42.98 -14.05 0.42
N SER A 401 41.88 -14.74 0.73
CA SER A 401 41.76 -15.61 1.89
C SER A 401 42.74 -16.79 1.85
N GLU A 402 43.47 -16.98 2.94
CA GLU A 402 44.54 -17.99 3.05
C GLU A 402 44.00 -19.41 3.27
N ASP A 403 42.75 -19.56 3.73
CA ASP A 403 42.12 -20.84 4.04
C ASP A 403 41.01 -21.22 3.05
N LEU A 404 41.07 -20.71 1.82
CA LEU A 404 40.13 -21.07 0.75
C LEU A 404 40.02 -22.60 0.59
N GLY A 405 38.78 -23.12 0.64
CA GLY A 405 38.47 -24.55 0.50
C GLY A 405 38.60 -25.37 1.79
N SER A 406 39.33 -24.87 2.80
CA SER A 406 39.48 -25.53 4.10
C SER A 406 38.76 -24.83 5.24
N GLY A 407 38.43 -23.54 5.06
CA GLY A 407 37.67 -22.72 6.00
C GLY A 407 36.84 -21.65 5.29
N SER A 408 37.33 -21.04 4.20
CA SER A 408 36.61 -20.01 3.45
C SER A 408 36.07 -20.51 2.11
N SER A 409 34.97 -19.92 1.63
CA SER A 409 34.39 -20.28 0.33
C SER A 409 33.59 -19.18 -0.36
N ILE A 410 33.50 -19.28 -1.69
CA ILE A 410 32.58 -18.53 -2.54
C ILE A 410 31.72 -19.53 -3.30
N LYS A 411 30.40 -19.33 -3.30
CA LYS A 411 29.45 -20.13 -4.06
C LYS A 411 28.52 -19.21 -4.84
N ILE A 412 28.48 -19.42 -6.15
CA ILE A 412 27.51 -18.80 -7.07
C ILE A 412 26.70 -19.93 -7.71
N SER A 413 25.37 -19.90 -7.53
CA SER A 413 24.55 -21.09 -7.78
C SER A 413 23.91 -21.17 -9.17
N ASN A 414 23.47 -20.04 -9.73
CA ASN A 414 22.54 -20.05 -10.87
C ASN A 414 23.12 -19.41 -12.14
N ASP A 415 23.57 -18.15 -12.06
CA ASP A 415 24.00 -17.37 -13.23
C ASP A 415 25.16 -16.43 -12.86
N ALA A 416 26.13 -16.28 -13.76
CA ALA A 416 27.32 -15.47 -13.51
C ALA A 416 27.78 -14.67 -14.74
N ILE A 417 28.12 -13.39 -14.56
CA ILE A 417 28.79 -12.56 -15.57
C ILE A 417 30.04 -11.95 -14.93
N LEU A 418 31.18 -12.03 -15.61
CA LEU A 418 32.51 -11.57 -15.17
C LEU A 418 33.21 -10.81 -16.30
N MET A 419 33.02 -9.50 -16.33
CA MET A 419 33.47 -8.63 -17.41
C MET A 419 34.88 -8.03 -17.24
N GLY A 420 35.68 -8.54 -16.31
CA GLY A 420 37.03 -8.05 -16.08
C GLY A 420 38.04 -9.13 -15.71
N THR A 421 39.31 -8.73 -15.61
CA THR A 421 40.39 -9.54 -15.05
C THR A 421 41.02 -8.86 -13.83
N ALA A 422 41.71 -9.64 -13.01
CA ALA A 422 42.35 -9.15 -11.80
C ALA A 422 43.62 -8.33 -12.08
N TYR A 423 44.05 -7.60 -11.05
CA TYR A 423 45.25 -6.77 -11.08
C TYR A 423 46.11 -7.03 -9.85
N ILE A 424 47.42 -7.03 -10.06
CA ILE A 424 48.43 -7.09 -9.01
C ILE A 424 49.00 -5.69 -8.83
N LYS A 425 49.02 -5.19 -7.60
CA LYS A 425 49.73 -3.96 -7.27
C LYS A 425 51.24 -4.24 -7.29
N ILE A 426 51.98 -3.48 -8.09
CA ILE A 426 53.44 -3.63 -8.31
C ILE A 426 54.24 -2.39 -7.93
N SER A 427 53.59 -1.33 -7.43
CA SER A 427 54.30 -0.20 -6.80
C SER A 427 53.43 0.45 -5.72
N ASP A 428 54.03 0.83 -4.60
CA ASP A 428 53.38 1.62 -3.54
C ASP A 428 53.55 3.14 -3.72
N ASP A 429 54.03 3.58 -4.89
CA ASP A 429 54.22 5.00 -5.16
C ASP A 429 52.86 5.73 -5.22
N SER A 430 52.51 6.35 -4.09
CA SER A 430 51.32 7.18 -3.91
C SER A 430 51.23 8.40 -4.84
N THR A 431 52.30 8.73 -5.59
CA THR A 431 52.30 9.81 -6.57
C THR A 431 51.83 9.39 -7.95
N LEU A 432 51.80 8.08 -8.23
CA LEU A 432 51.19 7.53 -9.43
C LEU A 432 49.68 7.48 -9.21
N THR A 433 48.97 8.46 -9.77
CA THR A 433 47.51 8.47 -9.70
C THR A 433 46.93 7.26 -10.43
N GLU A 434 45.82 6.77 -9.92
CA GLU A 434 45.02 5.67 -10.45
C GLU A 434 44.65 5.84 -11.97
N THR A 435 44.76 7.05 -12.53
CA THR A 435 44.53 7.42 -13.94
C THR A 435 45.76 7.40 -14.86
N THR A 436 46.99 7.26 -14.37
CA THR A 436 48.23 7.58 -15.13
C THR A 436 48.86 6.43 -15.94
N HIS A 437 48.09 5.55 -16.59
CA HIS A 437 48.65 4.55 -17.53
C HIS A 437 47.94 4.51 -18.89
N ILE A 438 47.64 5.67 -19.46
CA ILE A 438 47.29 5.78 -20.89
C ILE A 438 48.44 6.51 -21.58
N ASN A 439 49.35 5.73 -22.18
CA ASN A 439 50.47 6.17 -23.03
C ASN A 439 51.55 7.05 -22.38
N THR A 440 52.78 6.52 -22.31
CA THR A 440 54.01 7.02 -22.97
C THR A 440 55.25 6.65 -22.15
N ASP A 441 56.11 5.78 -22.70
CA ASP A 441 57.57 5.69 -22.52
C ASP A 441 58.20 5.60 -21.11
N ASP A 442 57.44 5.57 -20.01
CA ASP A 442 57.98 5.47 -18.65
C ASP A 442 57.70 4.09 -18.01
N ASN A 443 58.74 3.50 -17.40
CA ASN A 443 58.74 2.16 -16.80
C ASN A 443 58.02 2.09 -15.44
N SER A 444 57.27 3.12 -15.05
CA SER A 444 56.59 3.19 -13.76
C SER A 444 55.17 2.62 -13.84
N LYS A 445 54.99 1.31 -14.07
CA LYS A 445 53.65 0.67 -13.98
C LYS A 445 53.30 0.44 -12.50
N SER A 446 52.14 0.92 -12.03
CA SER A 446 51.65 0.68 -10.65
C SER A 446 50.85 -0.61 -10.49
N PHE A 447 50.30 -1.11 -11.58
CA PHE A 447 49.50 -2.33 -11.60
C PHE A 447 49.87 -3.23 -12.78
N TYR A 448 49.87 -4.53 -12.53
CA TYR A 448 49.99 -5.57 -13.54
C TYR A 448 48.63 -6.24 -13.73
N GLN A 449 48.06 -6.12 -14.93
CA GLN A 449 46.83 -6.84 -15.29
C GLN A 449 47.14 -8.33 -15.46
N THR A 450 46.33 -9.20 -14.84
CA THR A 450 46.40 -10.65 -15.00
C THR A 450 45.38 -11.15 -16.04
N GLY A 451 45.42 -12.43 -16.36
CA GLY A 451 44.52 -13.11 -17.30
C GLY A 451 43.27 -13.70 -16.66
N GLU A 452 43.15 -13.68 -15.33
CA GLU A 452 42.07 -14.37 -14.61
C GLU A 452 40.90 -13.42 -14.29
N SER A 453 39.66 -13.86 -14.57
CA SER A 453 38.41 -13.28 -14.09
C SER A 453 38.00 -13.79 -12.71
N VAL A 454 38.56 -14.93 -12.28
CA VAL A 454 38.51 -15.41 -10.89
C VAL A 454 39.94 -15.66 -10.44
N ALA A 455 40.48 -14.74 -9.65
CA ALA A 455 41.88 -14.74 -9.24
C ALA A 455 42.04 -15.14 -7.78
N VAL A 456 42.98 -16.04 -7.52
CA VAL A 456 43.37 -16.47 -6.18
C VAL A 456 44.78 -15.97 -5.88
N LYS A 457 44.94 -15.30 -4.74
CA LYS A 457 46.24 -14.77 -4.30
C LYS A 457 47.27 -15.89 -4.24
N GLY A 458 48.43 -15.63 -4.84
CA GLY A 458 49.53 -16.59 -4.98
C GLY A 458 49.64 -17.19 -6.37
N ASN A 459 48.55 -17.26 -7.15
CA ASN A 459 48.57 -17.85 -8.49
C ASN A 459 49.30 -16.99 -9.53
N TYR A 460 49.64 -15.75 -9.19
CA TYR A 460 50.47 -14.89 -10.03
C TYR A 460 51.84 -15.51 -10.39
N ARG A 461 52.29 -16.54 -9.65
CA ARG A 461 53.49 -17.33 -9.95
C ARG A 461 53.49 -17.91 -11.36
N ALA A 462 52.31 -18.20 -11.91
CA ALA A 462 52.17 -18.63 -13.30
C ALA A 462 52.85 -17.66 -14.28
N TYR A 463 52.81 -16.35 -14.00
CA TYR A 463 53.41 -15.33 -14.85
C TYR A 463 54.91 -15.12 -14.61
N THR A 464 55.52 -15.82 -13.65
CA THR A 464 56.94 -15.68 -13.30
C THR A 464 57.85 -16.69 -14.00
N GLU A 465 57.25 -17.70 -14.64
CA GLU A 465 57.94 -18.83 -15.25
C GLU A 465 57.56 -18.95 -16.73
N GLY A 466 58.53 -19.35 -17.56
CA GLY A 466 58.36 -19.55 -19.00
C GLY A 466 57.62 -20.83 -19.35
N LEU A 467 56.75 -20.78 -20.37
CA LEU A 467 56.10 -21.98 -20.92
C LEU A 467 57.04 -22.72 -21.87
N THR A 468 57.05 -24.06 -21.79
CA THR A 468 57.85 -24.92 -22.67
C THR A 468 56.99 -25.79 -23.60
N SER A 469 55.70 -25.94 -23.31
CA SER A 469 54.77 -26.75 -24.10
C SER A 469 54.78 -26.36 -25.58
N GLU A 470 54.80 -27.36 -26.47
CA GLU A 470 54.63 -27.15 -27.91
C GLU A 470 53.27 -26.54 -28.27
N GLU A 471 52.29 -26.68 -27.38
CA GLU A 471 50.95 -26.12 -27.51
C GLU A 471 50.85 -24.70 -26.92
N ALA A 472 51.95 -24.15 -26.39
CA ALA A 472 52.00 -22.80 -25.84
C ALA A 472 51.94 -21.73 -26.94
N ALA A 473 50.72 -21.45 -27.37
CA ALA A 473 50.39 -20.41 -28.32
C ALA A 473 49.04 -19.80 -27.98
N ARG A 474 48.86 -18.52 -28.35
CA ARG A 474 47.59 -17.82 -28.22
C ARG A 474 46.46 -18.63 -28.85
N GLN A 475 45.36 -18.79 -28.13
CA GLN A 475 44.15 -19.40 -28.65
C GLN A 475 43.34 -18.36 -29.43
N ASP A 476 42.77 -18.77 -30.56
CA ASP A 476 41.97 -17.85 -31.39
C ASP A 476 40.67 -17.48 -30.65
N GLN A 477 40.71 -16.33 -29.99
CA GLN A 477 39.55 -15.60 -29.52
C GLN A 477 39.60 -14.18 -30.06
N TYR A 478 39.25 -14.00 -31.33
CA TYR A 478 39.07 -12.65 -31.85
C TYR A 478 37.85 -12.48 -32.76
N TYR A 479 37.08 -11.46 -32.41
CA TYR A 479 36.16 -10.69 -33.25
C TYR A 479 36.87 -10.22 -34.53
N GLY A 480 36.64 -10.87 -35.66
CA GLY A 480 37.15 -10.38 -36.96
C GLY A 480 38.66 -10.57 -37.18
N GLY A 481 39.31 -11.45 -36.43
CA GLY A 481 40.69 -11.85 -36.70
C GLY A 481 40.78 -12.69 -37.98
N ASP A 482 41.75 -12.38 -38.84
CA ASP A 482 42.05 -13.20 -40.01
C ASP A 482 42.46 -14.61 -39.55
N LYS A 483 41.61 -15.61 -39.80
CA LYS A 483 41.87 -17.04 -39.48
C LYS A 483 43.16 -17.58 -40.12
N ASN A 484 43.79 -16.80 -41.01
CA ASN A 484 45.05 -17.13 -41.66
C ASN A 484 46.27 -16.50 -40.98
N LYS A 485 46.11 -15.68 -39.93
CA LYS A 485 47.26 -15.23 -39.13
C LYS A 485 47.78 -16.38 -38.28
N PRO A 486 49.09 -16.66 -38.29
CA PRO A 486 49.67 -17.69 -37.43
C PRO A 486 49.48 -17.32 -35.95
N LYS A 487 49.09 -18.30 -35.13
CA LYS A 487 49.03 -18.15 -33.68
C LYS A 487 50.38 -17.68 -33.14
N GLN A 488 50.41 -16.60 -32.38
CA GLN A 488 51.63 -16.16 -31.71
C GLN A 488 51.99 -17.14 -30.59
N SER A 489 53.25 -17.59 -30.55
CA SER A 489 53.72 -18.48 -29.50
C SER A 489 53.81 -17.75 -28.16
N LEU A 490 53.44 -18.44 -27.08
CA LEU A 490 53.57 -17.97 -25.69
C LEU A 490 54.75 -18.65 -24.96
N LYS A 491 55.58 -19.40 -25.69
CA LYS A 491 56.79 -20.03 -25.15
C LYS A 491 57.79 -19.01 -24.64
N GLU A 492 58.62 -19.43 -23.69
CA GLU A 492 59.64 -18.59 -23.05
C GLU A 492 60.55 -17.84 -24.05
N ASP A 493 60.91 -18.50 -25.16
CA ASP A 493 61.78 -17.90 -26.18
C ASP A 493 61.09 -16.78 -26.98
N ASN A 494 59.76 -16.77 -27.03
CA ASN A 494 58.95 -15.79 -27.75
C ASN A 494 58.34 -14.67 -26.87
N VAL A 495 58.59 -14.69 -25.55
CA VAL A 495 58.11 -13.66 -24.61
C VAL A 495 59.26 -13.00 -23.84
N VAL A 496 58.93 -11.89 -23.17
CA VAL A 496 59.84 -11.12 -22.32
C VAL A 496 59.31 -11.10 -20.88
N PHE A 497 60.24 -11.27 -19.94
CA PHE A 497 59.99 -11.16 -18.51
C PHE A 497 60.67 -9.91 -17.95
N ASP A 498 59.88 -8.90 -17.61
CA ASP A 498 60.37 -7.66 -17.02
C ASP A 498 60.35 -7.74 -15.49
N TYR A 499 61.27 -7.03 -14.84
CA TYR A 499 61.31 -6.89 -13.38
C TYR A 499 60.42 -5.72 -12.95
N LEU A 500 59.29 -6.05 -12.34
CA LEU A 500 58.27 -5.17 -11.78
C LEU A 500 58.34 -5.33 -10.25
N ASP A 501 59.31 -4.66 -9.62
CA ASP A 501 59.69 -4.80 -8.20
C ASP A 501 58.47 -5.00 -7.28
N PRO A 502 58.38 -6.10 -6.50
CA PRO A 502 59.39 -7.15 -6.28
C PRO A 502 59.31 -8.34 -7.24
N LEU A 503 58.42 -8.33 -8.23
CA LEU A 503 58.10 -9.48 -9.07
C LEU A 503 58.82 -9.44 -10.41
N ARG A 504 59.06 -10.60 -11.00
CA ARG A 504 59.48 -10.74 -12.41
C ARG A 504 58.34 -11.41 -13.17
N LEU A 505 57.72 -10.70 -14.10
CA LEU A 505 56.47 -11.14 -14.75
C LEU A 505 56.59 -11.11 -16.27
N VAL A 506 55.89 -12.00 -16.96
CA VAL A 506 55.74 -11.99 -18.42
C VAL A 506 54.92 -10.76 -18.85
N THR A 507 55.45 -9.94 -19.76
CA THR A 507 54.86 -8.62 -20.07
C THR A 507 54.55 -8.40 -21.54
N ARG A 508 55.42 -8.85 -22.45
CA ARG A 508 55.34 -8.56 -23.89
C ARG A 508 55.94 -9.66 -24.76
N PHE A 509 55.57 -9.67 -26.03
CA PHE A 509 56.15 -10.55 -27.04
C PHE A 509 57.57 -10.11 -27.40
N ARG A 510 58.40 -11.08 -27.79
CA ARG A 510 59.71 -10.84 -28.40
C ARG A 510 59.57 -10.62 -29.92
N ASP A 511 58.73 -9.66 -30.31
CA ASP A 511 58.55 -9.23 -31.70
C ASP A 511 59.26 -7.89 -31.98
N THR A 512 59.19 -7.41 -33.23
CA THR A 512 59.85 -6.15 -33.62
C THR A 512 59.24 -4.92 -32.96
N ASP A 513 57.98 -5.01 -32.56
CA ASP A 513 57.19 -3.88 -32.02
C ASP A 513 57.12 -3.91 -30.48
N ASN A 514 57.69 -4.94 -29.84
CA ASN A 514 57.62 -5.21 -28.42
C ASN A 514 56.18 -5.20 -27.87
N THR A 515 55.26 -5.83 -28.60
CA THR A 515 53.82 -5.78 -28.31
C THR A 515 53.51 -6.33 -26.91
N ASP A 516 52.85 -5.53 -26.05
CA ASP A 516 52.41 -5.95 -24.71
C ASP A 516 51.43 -7.14 -24.80
N LEU A 517 51.59 -8.12 -23.90
CA LEU A 517 50.60 -9.18 -23.71
C LEU A 517 49.32 -8.56 -23.16
N ASN A 518 48.23 -8.68 -23.92
CA ASN A 518 46.92 -8.26 -23.45
C ASN A 518 46.31 -9.30 -22.48
N TRP A 519 45.12 -9.00 -21.95
CA TRP A 519 44.42 -9.88 -21.02
C TRP A 519 44.09 -11.26 -21.60
N GLN A 520 43.85 -11.39 -22.91
CA GLN A 520 43.60 -12.68 -23.58
C GLN A 520 44.87 -13.51 -23.62
N ASP A 521 45.98 -12.89 -24.05
CA ASP A 521 47.27 -13.57 -24.12
C ASP A 521 47.67 -14.11 -22.73
N LYS A 522 47.41 -13.32 -21.68
CA LYS A 522 47.64 -13.72 -20.29
C LYS A 522 46.67 -14.78 -19.78
N SER A 523 45.41 -14.73 -20.20
CA SER A 523 44.42 -15.77 -19.88
C SER A 523 44.86 -17.11 -20.46
N ASP A 524 45.25 -17.13 -21.73
CA ASP A 524 45.77 -18.34 -22.40
C ASP A 524 47.06 -18.81 -21.72
N TYR A 525 47.98 -17.89 -21.43
CA TYR A 525 49.23 -18.17 -20.73
C TYR A 525 48.98 -18.90 -19.39
N PHE A 526 48.04 -18.38 -18.60
CA PHE A 526 47.67 -18.95 -17.31
C PHE A 526 47.11 -20.37 -17.44
N SER A 527 46.17 -20.59 -18.36
CA SER A 527 45.59 -21.92 -18.60
C SER A 527 46.64 -22.93 -19.06
N ILE A 528 47.54 -22.54 -19.98
CA ILE A 528 48.62 -23.41 -20.47
C ILE A 528 49.61 -23.73 -19.33
N TYR A 529 49.94 -22.75 -18.49
CA TYR A 529 50.82 -22.95 -17.34
C TYR A 529 50.28 -24.05 -16.41
N VAL A 530 48.98 -23.99 -16.10
CA VAL A 530 48.30 -24.98 -15.24
C VAL A 530 48.38 -26.37 -15.86
N ASP A 531 48.13 -26.50 -17.16
CA ASP A 531 48.19 -27.78 -17.86
C ASP A 531 49.62 -28.37 -17.93
N GLU A 532 50.63 -27.52 -18.13
CA GLU A 532 52.04 -27.90 -18.17
C GLU A 532 52.54 -28.38 -16.80
N HIS A 533 52.07 -27.76 -15.72
CA HIS A 533 52.52 -28.01 -14.34
C HIS A 533 51.56 -28.85 -13.49
N LYS A 534 50.49 -29.40 -14.06
CA LYS A 534 49.47 -30.18 -13.31
C LYS A 534 50.00 -31.37 -12.49
N ASN A 535 51.19 -31.87 -12.82
CA ASN A 535 51.84 -32.99 -12.12
C ASN A 535 53.07 -32.54 -11.30
N ASP A 536 53.37 -31.24 -11.23
CA ASP A 536 54.50 -30.70 -10.49
C ASP A 536 54.07 -30.20 -9.11
N THR A 537 54.42 -30.96 -8.08
CA THR A 537 54.12 -30.63 -6.68
C THR A 537 54.89 -29.41 -6.16
N ASN A 538 55.93 -28.94 -6.84
CA ASN A 538 56.68 -27.75 -6.42
C ASN A 538 56.07 -26.44 -6.96
N ASN A 539 55.28 -26.53 -8.03
CA ASN A 539 54.67 -25.42 -8.75
C ASN A 539 53.13 -25.45 -8.68
N GLU A 540 52.60 -26.10 -7.65
CA GLU A 540 51.16 -26.26 -7.44
C GLU A 540 50.49 -24.90 -7.21
N LEU A 541 49.48 -24.60 -8.04
CA LEU A 541 48.62 -23.42 -7.90
C LEU A 541 47.38 -23.77 -7.08
N ASN A 542 46.81 -22.80 -6.39
CA ASN A 542 45.51 -22.99 -5.74
C ASN A 542 44.41 -22.92 -6.80
N LEU A 543 43.87 -24.07 -7.19
CA LEU A 543 42.84 -24.16 -8.23
C LEU A 543 41.40 -24.02 -7.71
N GLY A 544 41.22 -23.42 -6.53
CA GLY A 544 39.93 -22.91 -6.07
C GLY A 544 38.98 -23.98 -5.54
N ASP A 545 39.45 -24.94 -4.73
CA ASP A 545 38.61 -25.97 -4.08
C ASP A 545 37.47 -25.40 -3.20
N GLY A 546 37.57 -24.14 -2.79
CA GLY A 546 36.52 -23.39 -2.09
C GLY A 546 35.64 -22.50 -2.97
N ILE A 547 35.79 -22.55 -4.30
CA ILE A 547 35.05 -21.71 -5.25
C ILE A 547 34.13 -22.59 -6.09
N THR A 548 32.82 -22.37 -5.97
CA THR A 548 31.80 -23.03 -6.78
C THR A 548 31.10 -22.01 -7.69
N LEU A 549 31.05 -22.30 -8.99
CA LEU A 549 30.43 -21.46 -10.03
C LEU A 549 29.32 -22.25 -10.75
N PRO A 550 28.38 -21.56 -11.44
CA PRO A 550 27.24 -22.21 -12.12
C PRO A 550 27.67 -22.85 -13.45
N MET A 551 28.51 -23.88 -13.38
CA MET A 551 29.02 -24.62 -14.53
C MET A 551 28.04 -25.72 -14.93
N ALA A 552 28.01 -26.07 -16.23
CA ALA A 552 27.25 -27.22 -16.68
C ALA A 552 27.84 -28.53 -16.12
N ALA A 553 26.97 -29.49 -15.82
CA ALA A 553 27.35 -30.74 -15.14
C ALA A 553 28.26 -31.65 -15.99
N ASP A 554 28.34 -31.41 -17.30
CA ASP A 554 29.11 -32.17 -18.29
C ASP A 554 30.38 -31.44 -18.79
N LEU A 555 30.65 -30.22 -18.31
CA LEU A 555 31.78 -29.40 -18.77
C LEU A 555 33.12 -30.01 -18.32
N GLN A 556 33.99 -30.36 -19.27
CA GLN A 556 35.34 -30.87 -18.94
C GLN A 556 36.32 -29.71 -18.63
N PRO A 557 37.37 -29.94 -17.82
CA PRO A 557 38.47 -28.99 -17.66
C PRO A 557 39.09 -28.62 -19.02
N GLY A 558 39.37 -27.33 -19.23
CA GLY A 558 39.87 -26.81 -20.51
C GLY A 558 38.80 -26.59 -21.60
N GLU A 559 37.56 -27.08 -21.42
CA GLU A 559 36.42 -26.75 -22.28
C GLU A 559 35.85 -25.36 -21.95
N ARG A 560 35.25 -24.72 -22.96
CA ARG A 560 34.66 -23.38 -22.84
C ARG A 560 33.39 -23.47 -22.01
N ALA A 561 33.27 -22.63 -20.96
CA ALA A 561 32.13 -22.68 -20.05
C ALA A 561 30.78 -22.37 -20.75
N ASP A 562 29.72 -22.99 -20.25
CA ASP A 562 28.37 -23.02 -20.83
C ASP A 562 27.49 -21.79 -20.49
N LYS A 563 26.29 -21.72 -21.09
CA LYS A 563 25.31 -20.61 -21.13
C LYS A 563 25.02 -19.81 -19.83
N ASN A 564 25.31 -20.37 -18.65
CA ASN A 564 25.00 -19.80 -17.33
C ASN A 564 26.18 -19.08 -16.68
N ILE A 565 27.36 -19.07 -17.31
CA ILE A 565 28.47 -18.22 -16.91
C ILE A 565 29.07 -17.55 -18.14
N ILE A 566 29.25 -16.23 -18.08
CA ILE A 566 29.89 -15.43 -19.12
C ILE A 566 31.10 -14.77 -18.49
N HIS A 567 32.28 -14.97 -19.04
CA HIS A 567 33.51 -14.44 -18.46
C HIS A 567 34.56 -14.11 -19.52
N THR A 568 35.32 -13.07 -19.23
CA THR A 568 36.30 -12.50 -20.16
C THR A 568 37.60 -13.29 -20.11
N GLY A 569 38.24 -13.40 -18.94
CA GLY A 569 39.49 -14.15 -18.73
C GLY A 569 39.28 -15.55 -18.17
N ALA A 570 40.38 -16.18 -17.75
CA ALA A 570 40.38 -17.52 -17.15
C ALA A 570 39.64 -17.52 -15.82
N ILE A 571 38.89 -18.57 -15.52
CA ILE A 571 38.24 -18.75 -14.23
C ILE A 571 38.78 -19.99 -13.52
N ILE A 572 38.91 -19.87 -12.20
CA ILE A 572 39.42 -20.90 -11.30
C ILE A 572 38.29 -21.33 -10.39
N ALA A 573 37.93 -22.61 -10.42
CA ALA A 573 36.86 -23.16 -9.58
C ALA A 573 36.97 -24.68 -9.44
N ASN A 574 36.64 -25.20 -8.25
CA ASN A 574 36.55 -26.63 -7.94
C ASN A 574 37.77 -27.44 -8.42
N GLY A 575 38.97 -26.93 -8.18
CA GLY A 575 40.22 -27.60 -8.54
C GLY A 575 40.59 -27.54 -10.02
N ASN A 576 39.90 -26.72 -10.83
CA ASN A 576 40.07 -26.66 -12.28
C ASN A 576 40.19 -25.22 -12.81
N VAL A 577 40.70 -25.11 -14.03
CA VAL A 577 40.79 -23.84 -14.77
C VAL A 577 40.01 -23.96 -16.08
N TYR A 578 39.29 -22.89 -16.41
CA TYR A 578 38.46 -22.82 -17.62
C TYR A 578 38.77 -21.54 -18.40
N ASN A 579 38.87 -21.69 -19.72
CA ASN A 579 39.18 -20.61 -20.65
C ASN A 579 38.01 -19.65 -20.83
N GLY A 580 38.32 -18.36 -21.04
CA GLY A 580 37.36 -17.30 -21.34
C GLY A 580 36.31 -17.71 -22.38
N ASN A 581 35.07 -17.25 -22.22
CA ASN A 581 33.96 -17.61 -23.12
C ASN A 581 33.14 -16.40 -23.60
N TYR A 582 33.68 -15.19 -23.44
CA TYR A 582 33.02 -13.97 -23.91
C TYR A 582 33.09 -13.85 -25.44
N TYR A 583 31.92 -13.70 -26.07
CA TYR A 583 31.73 -13.32 -27.47
C TYR A 583 30.67 -12.23 -27.51
N GLY A 584 30.62 -11.41 -28.55
CA GLY A 584 29.75 -10.21 -28.49
C GLY A 584 28.30 -10.48 -28.85
N ASP A 585 27.93 -11.73 -29.15
CA ASP A 585 26.53 -12.17 -28.99
C ASP A 585 26.06 -12.03 -27.51
N ASN A 586 27.00 -11.94 -26.55
CA ASN A 586 26.73 -11.68 -25.15
C ASN A 586 26.55 -10.18 -24.83
N ASP A 587 26.89 -9.25 -25.74
CA ASP A 587 26.87 -7.80 -25.49
C ASP A 587 25.52 -7.31 -24.97
N GLY A 588 24.43 -7.84 -25.52
CA GLY A 588 23.06 -7.50 -25.09
C GLY A 588 22.77 -7.91 -23.65
N LYS A 589 23.19 -9.11 -23.24
CA LYS A 589 23.00 -9.60 -21.87
C LYS A 589 23.78 -8.75 -20.86
N VAL A 590 25.02 -8.38 -21.20
CA VAL A 590 25.84 -7.51 -20.36
C VAL A 590 25.21 -6.12 -20.26
N ALA A 591 24.79 -5.54 -21.39
CA ALA A 591 24.14 -4.24 -21.43
C ALA A 591 22.87 -4.19 -20.56
N ASP A 592 22.07 -5.26 -20.54
CA ASP A 592 20.88 -5.35 -19.69
C ASP A 592 21.22 -5.29 -18.19
N LYS A 593 22.31 -5.95 -17.77
CA LYS A 593 22.79 -5.90 -16.38
C LYS A 593 23.41 -4.54 -16.04
N GLN A 594 24.14 -3.93 -16.99
CA GLN A 594 24.66 -2.55 -16.89
C GLN A 594 23.53 -1.53 -16.71
N ASN A 595 22.45 -1.64 -17.47
CA ASN A 595 21.27 -0.78 -17.32
C ASN A 595 20.59 -0.97 -15.96
N SER A 596 20.47 -2.22 -15.49
CA SER A 596 19.91 -2.53 -14.17
C SER A 596 20.73 -1.89 -13.05
N PHE A 597 22.06 -1.94 -13.15
CA PHE A 597 22.97 -1.29 -12.20
C PHE A 597 22.82 0.24 -12.24
N ALA A 598 22.86 0.85 -13.43
CA ALA A 598 22.72 2.30 -13.58
C ALA A 598 21.39 2.80 -13.04
N SER A 599 20.29 2.08 -13.28
CA SER A 599 18.98 2.42 -12.74
C SER A 599 19.02 2.49 -11.21
N MET A 600 19.51 1.43 -10.56
CA MET A 600 19.48 1.34 -9.10
C MET A 600 20.50 2.24 -8.40
N VAL A 601 21.69 2.43 -8.99
CA VAL A 601 22.81 3.12 -8.34
C VAL A 601 22.95 4.58 -8.78
N TYR A 602 22.84 4.86 -10.08
CA TYR A 602 23.03 6.21 -10.61
C TYR A 602 21.73 7.01 -10.64
N GLU A 603 20.58 6.35 -10.79
CA GLU A 603 19.25 6.96 -10.96
C GLU A 603 18.28 6.68 -9.80
N MET A 604 18.76 6.16 -8.65
CA MET A 604 17.95 5.87 -7.45
C MET A 604 16.74 4.92 -7.66
N GLY A 605 16.76 4.12 -8.73
CA GLY A 605 15.68 3.21 -9.14
C GLY A 605 14.80 3.72 -10.28
N ASP A 606 15.05 4.92 -10.83
CA ASP A 606 14.40 5.40 -12.05
C ASP A 606 15.00 4.72 -13.29
N VAL A 607 14.23 4.65 -14.38
CA VAL A 607 14.49 3.82 -15.56
C VAL A 607 14.65 4.62 -16.86
N LYS A 608 14.84 5.94 -16.77
CA LYS A 608 14.96 6.82 -17.94
C LYS A 608 16.40 6.82 -18.49
N ASP A 609 16.56 6.67 -19.81
CA ASP A 609 17.80 6.82 -20.60
C ASP A 609 19.07 6.08 -20.10
N LEU A 610 18.89 4.88 -19.54
CA LEU A 610 19.93 4.10 -18.82
C LEU A 610 21.22 3.78 -19.60
N ALA A 611 21.14 3.56 -20.92
CA ALA A 611 22.29 3.14 -21.72
C ALA A 611 23.41 4.19 -21.77
N ASN A 612 23.04 5.47 -21.84
CA ASN A 612 24.01 6.57 -21.79
C ASN A 612 24.52 6.81 -20.36
N VAL A 613 23.69 6.54 -19.35
CA VAL A 613 24.01 6.78 -17.94
C VAL A 613 25.10 5.84 -17.46
N TYR A 614 25.00 4.53 -17.76
CA TYR A 614 26.04 3.57 -17.38
C TYR A 614 27.40 3.92 -18.00
N ALA A 615 27.42 4.25 -19.29
CA ALA A 615 28.65 4.60 -20.01
C ALA A 615 29.35 5.86 -19.46
N GLN A 616 28.63 6.74 -18.77
CA GLN A 616 29.21 7.90 -18.09
C GLN A 616 29.79 7.55 -16.72
N GLY A 617 29.32 6.47 -16.07
CA GLY A 617 29.82 6.02 -14.77
C GLY A 617 29.60 7.02 -13.62
N LYS A 618 28.62 7.93 -13.74
CA LYS A 618 28.35 8.98 -12.76
C LYS A 618 26.97 8.84 -12.15
N VAL A 619 26.87 9.06 -10.84
CA VAL A 619 25.59 9.25 -10.14
C VAL A 619 24.89 10.47 -10.72
N LYS A 620 23.60 10.33 -11.05
CA LYS A 620 22.75 11.38 -11.65
C LYS A 620 21.69 11.90 -10.72
N LYS A 621 21.32 11.15 -9.68
CA LYS A 621 20.38 11.58 -8.64
C LYS A 621 20.97 11.42 -7.25
N ALA A 622 20.67 12.38 -6.39
CA ALA A 622 21.09 12.40 -4.99
C ALA A 622 19.98 12.99 -4.12
N VAL A 623 20.04 12.75 -2.81
CA VAL A 623 19.15 13.47 -1.88
C VAL A 623 19.41 14.97 -2.04
N TYR A 624 20.69 15.38 -1.98
CA TYR A 624 21.16 16.72 -2.25
C TYR A 624 22.62 16.74 -2.74
N SER A 625 22.87 17.52 -3.78
CA SER A 625 24.16 17.73 -4.42
C SER A 625 24.33 19.20 -4.77
N SER A 626 25.57 19.68 -4.64
CA SER A 626 26.00 20.96 -5.20
C SER A 626 26.47 20.85 -6.65
N ASP A 627 26.61 19.64 -7.17
CA ASP A 627 26.99 19.39 -8.57
C ASP A 627 25.78 19.64 -9.47
N PRO A 628 25.85 20.59 -10.43
CA PRO A 628 24.74 20.89 -11.34
C PRO A 628 24.41 19.75 -12.32
N GLU A 629 25.29 18.75 -12.50
CA GLU A 629 25.00 17.55 -13.31
C GLU A 629 24.19 16.49 -12.55
N VAL A 630 23.95 16.70 -11.24
CA VAL A 630 23.20 15.78 -10.36
C VAL A 630 21.87 16.40 -9.98
N GLU A 631 20.78 15.68 -10.26
CA GLU A 631 19.42 16.08 -9.91
C GLU A 631 19.13 15.84 -8.42
N ASN A 632 18.81 16.92 -7.71
CA ASN A 632 18.40 16.87 -6.32
C ASN A 632 16.97 16.35 -6.19
N GLN A 633 16.79 15.33 -5.36
CA GLN A 633 15.47 14.79 -5.06
C GLN A 633 14.78 15.52 -3.91
N VAL A 634 15.54 16.26 -3.09
CA VAL A 634 15.04 17.10 -2.00
C VAL A 634 15.55 18.52 -2.15
N ASP A 635 14.64 19.49 -2.12
CA ASP A 635 14.98 20.90 -1.96
C ASP A 635 14.92 21.30 -0.49
N PHE A 636 16.11 21.34 0.12
CA PHE A 636 16.27 21.78 1.50
C PHE A 636 15.98 23.28 1.70
N GLY A 637 15.91 24.09 0.64
CA GLY A 637 15.52 25.50 0.70
C GLY A 637 14.02 25.70 0.94
N GLU A 638 13.19 24.80 0.40
CA GLU A 638 11.73 24.79 0.60
C GLU A 638 11.32 24.18 1.95
N ILE A 639 12.25 23.50 2.63
CA ILE A 639 12.09 23.18 4.05
C ILE A 639 12.25 24.47 4.83
N SER A 640 11.13 25.13 5.12
CA SER A 640 11.08 26.19 6.12
C SER A 640 11.50 25.57 7.45
N ASN A 641 12.63 26.00 8.02
CA ASN A 641 12.95 25.65 9.39
C ASN A 641 11.77 26.07 10.26
N THR A 642 10.97 25.12 10.73
CA THR A 642 10.02 25.38 11.79
C THR A 642 10.83 26.00 12.94
N PRO A 643 10.33 27.05 13.60
CA PRO A 643 11.04 27.64 14.73
C PRO A 643 11.28 26.57 15.79
N GLY A 644 12.54 26.15 15.93
CA GLY A 644 12.99 25.21 16.96
C GLY A 644 13.05 23.76 16.50
N ASP A 645 13.99 23.05 17.09
CA ASP A 645 14.36 21.65 16.87
C ASP A 645 13.25 20.66 17.32
N GLU A 646 11.99 20.91 16.98
CA GLU A 646 10.83 20.16 17.44
C GLU A 646 10.43 19.07 16.46
N VAL A 647 10.52 17.83 16.93
CA VAL A 647 9.95 16.66 16.26
C VAL A 647 8.44 16.83 16.22
N THR A 648 7.90 17.11 15.04
CA THR A 648 6.47 17.29 14.89
C THR A 648 5.82 15.91 14.80
N LYS A 649 4.92 15.62 15.75
CA LYS A 649 4.06 14.44 15.68
C LYS A 649 2.71 14.88 15.12
N ASN A 650 2.22 14.23 14.08
CA ASN A 650 0.85 14.47 13.63
C ASN A 650 -0.16 13.86 14.62
N SER A 651 -1.45 14.03 14.34
CA SER A 651 -2.57 13.50 15.14
C SER A 651 -2.53 11.98 15.40
N ASN A 652 -1.85 11.23 14.53
CA ASN A 652 -1.68 9.80 14.58
C ASN A 652 -0.38 9.38 15.28
N ASN A 653 0.32 10.31 15.93
CA ASN A 653 1.67 10.17 16.46
C ASN A 653 2.73 9.80 15.39
N ASP A 654 2.45 10.07 14.10
CA ASP A 654 3.45 9.91 13.04
C ASP A 654 4.51 11.01 13.17
N ILE A 655 5.77 10.61 13.06
CA ILE A 655 6.93 11.49 13.13
C ILE A 655 7.11 12.17 11.78
N ILE A 656 7.08 13.51 11.76
CA ILE A 656 7.54 14.32 10.64
C ILE A 656 8.71 15.14 11.15
N TYR A 657 9.91 14.78 10.72
CA TYR A 657 11.12 15.52 11.06
C TYR A 657 11.75 16.07 9.79
N LEU A 658 11.90 17.39 9.72
CA LEU A 658 12.49 18.11 8.60
C LEU A 658 13.62 18.99 9.11
N ASN A 659 14.82 18.84 8.56
CA ASN A 659 15.98 19.65 8.92
C ASN A 659 16.78 20.04 7.68
N ASN A 660 16.96 21.34 7.45
CA ASN A 660 17.75 21.86 6.34
C ASN A 660 19.19 22.26 6.71
N ASP A 661 19.56 22.17 7.99
CA ASP A 661 20.87 22.56 8.49
C ASP A 661 21.79 21.33 8.58
N ASN A 662 22.87 21.32 7.81
CA ASN A 662 23.83 20.22 7.78
C ASN A 662 24.67 20.11 9.05
N SER A 663 24.68 21.13 9.92
CA SER A 663 25.34 21.10 11.22
C SER A 663 24.48 20.47 12.32
N LYS A 664 23.20 20.23 12.04
CA LYS A 664 22.24 19.66 12.98
C LYS A 664 22.02 18.18 12.68
N ASP A 665 22.67 17.33 13.46
CA ASP A 665 22.44 15.89 13.41
C ASP A 665 21.14 15.51 14.13
N CYS A 666 20.55 14.39 13.72
CA CYS A 666 19.37 13.79 14.31
C CYS A 666 19.73 12.47 15.00
N VAL A 667 19.07 12.16 16.12
CA VAL A 667 19.21 10.87 16.81
C VAL A 667 17.85 10.22 16.97
N ILE A 668 17.64 9.04 16.38
CA ILE A 668 16.46 8.22 16.66
C ILE A 668 16.73 7.43 17.93
N VAL A 669 15.92 7.68 18.96
CA VAL A 669 16.08 7.11 20.30
C VAL A 669 14.96 6.11 20.55
N GLY A 670 15.30 4.82 20.45
CA GLY A 670 14.43 3.70 20.77
C GLY A 670 14.52 3.26 22.23
N LYS A 671 13.93 2.11 22.52
CA LYS A 671 13.88 1.52 23.87
C LYS A 671 15.28 1.14 24.37
N ASP A 672 15.56 1.37 25.65
CA ASP A 672 16.84 1.01 26.30
C ASP A 672 18.08 1.68 25.67
N ALA A 673 17.90 2.79 24.94
CA ALA A 673 19.01 3.55 24.37
C ALA A 673 19.99 4.03 25.46
N THR A 674 21.29 3.83 25.22
CA THR A 674 22.37 4.31 26.09
C THR A 674 23.38 5.09 25.25
N ASN A 675 24.19 5.96 25.90
CA ASN A 675 25.24 6.75 25.24
C ASN A 675 24.75 7.54 24.01
N ILE A 676 23.61 8.22 24.15
CA ILE A 676 22.96 8.99 23.08
C ILE A 676 23.88 10.14 22.63
N PRO A 677 24.28 10.22 21.34
CA PRO A 677 25.08 11.33 20.80
C PRO A 677 24.38 12.69 20.90
N SER A 678 25.14 13.76 20.70
CA SER A 678 24.58 15.10 20.52
C SER A 678 23.79 15.18 19.20
N GLY A 679 22.61 15.79 19.25
CA GLY A 679 21.74 15.98 18.09
C GLY A 679 20.28 16.12 18.54
N THR A 680 19.41 16.45 17.59
CA THR A 680 17.97 16.53 17.84
C THR A 680 17.41 15.13 18.04
N GLN A 681 16.83 14.87 19.21
CA GLN A 681 16.37 13.53 19.57
C GLN A 681 14.93 13.28 19.11
N ILE A 682 14.76 12.28 18.25
CA ILE A 682 13.47 11.68 17.89
C ILE A 682 13.22 10.50 18.83
N LYS A 683 12.51 10.77 19.93
CA LYS A 683 12.14 9.74 20.90
C LYS A 683 10.93 8.94 20.42
N LEU A 684 11.14 7.64 20.24
CA LEU A 684 10.09 6.66 19.95
C LEU A 684 9.27 6.37 21.21
N ASP A 685 8.23 5.55 21.08
CA ASP A 685 7.44 5.14 22.24
C ASP A 685 8.23 4.25 23.22
N ASP A 686 7.65 3.92 24.37
CA ASP A 686 8.29 3.11 25.41
C ASP A 686 8.70 1.69 24.95
N ASN A 687 8.14 1.23 23.83
CA ASN A 687 8.48 -0.05 23.20
C ASN A 687 9.49 0.10 22.06
N GLY A 688 9.97 1.32 21.79
CA GLY A 688 10.88 1.63 20.70
C GLY A 688 10.19 1.64 19.34
N VAL A 689 8.86 1.76 19.29
CA VAL A 689 8.07 1.78 18.07
C VAL A 689 7.85 3.22 17.60
N GLY A 690 8.03 3.45 16.31
CA GLY A 690 7.76 4.72 15.64
C GLY A 690 7.30 4.52 14.21
N ARG A 691 6.67 5.54 13.66
CA ARG A 691 6.34 5.57 12.24
C ARG A 691 6.38 6.99 11.72
N GLY A 692 6.77 7.20 10.46
CA GLY A 692 6.81 8.55 9.89
C GLY A 692 7.84 8.77 8.78
N ILE A 693 8.22 10.02 8.58
CA ILE A 693 9.19 10.48 7.57
C ILE A 693 10.22 11.37 8.25
N ILE A 694 11.49 11.06 8.04
CA ILE A 694 12.63 11.82 8.56
C ILE A 694 13.44 12.32 7.36
N ILE A 695 13.52 13.63 7.18
CA ILE A 695 14.30 14.29 6.12
C ILE A 695 15.30 15.23 6.78
N THR A 696 16.59 15.01 6.56
CA THR A 696 17.63 15.81 7.22
C THR A 696 18.83 16.08 6.31
N LYS A 697 19.39 17.28 6.40
CA LYS A 697 20.66 17.59 5.75
C LYS A 697 21.88 17.11 6.55
N GLY A 698 21.72 16.93 7.86
CA GLY A 698 22.75 16.39 8.76
C GLY A 698 22.79 14.85 8.81
N ASN A 699 23.58 14.31 9.74
CA ASN A 699 23.66 12.86 9.97
C ASN A 699 22.47 12.34 10.81
N VAL A 700 22.27 11.04 10.76
CA VAL A 700 21.28 10.31 11.57
C VAL A 700 21.99 9.25 12.41
N TYR A 701 21.75 9.27 13.71
CA TYR A 701 22.26 8.28 14.66
C TYR A 701 21.13 7.40 15.18
N LEU A 702 21.38 6.09 15.26
CA LEU A 702 20.39 5.10 15.69
C LEU A 702 20.80 4.50 17.04
N CYS A 703 19.99 4.74 18.08
CA CYS A 703 20.25 4.29 19.45
C CYS A 703 19.04 3.55 20.04
N GLY A 704 19.28 2.51 20.84
CA GLY A 704 18.27 1.66 21.47
C GLY A 704 17.63 0.66 20.50
N SER A 705 16.68 -0.10 21.01
CA SER A 705 15.84 -0.98 20.19
C SER A 705 14.83 -0.12 19.42
N ILE A 706 14.89 -0.18 18.08
CA ILE A 706 14.08 0.64 17.18
C ILE A 706 13.24 -0.28 16.30
N ASN A 707 11.94 -0.02 16.22
CA ASN A 707 11.03 -0.55 15.22
C ASN A 707 10.33 0.62 14.54
N PHE A 708 10.79 0.98 13.34
CA PHE A 708 10.37 2.18 12.63
C PHE A 708 9.71 1.83 11.30
N THR A 709 8.44 2.23 11.13
CA THR A 709 7.72 2.10 9.85
C THR A 709 7.70 3.44 9.12
N GLY A 710 8.42 3.55 8.00
CA GLY A 710 8.58 4.83 7.34
C GLY A 710 9.77 4.89 6.40
N VAL A 711 10.27 6.10 6.20
CA VAL A 711 11.48 6.36 5.41
C VAL A 711 12.41 7.36 6.12
N ILE A 712 13.70 7.09 6.05
CA ILE A 712 14.77 8.01 6.45
C ILE A 712 15.47 8.53 5.18
N ILE A 713 15.48 9.84 5.02
CA ILE A 713 16.09 10.55 3.90
C ILE A 713 17.17 11.49 4.47
N ALA A 714 18.44 11.28 4.12
CA ALA A 714 19.51 12.10 4.68
C ALA A 714 20.58 12.49 3.65
N ALA A 715 20.99 13.76 3.62
CA ALA A 715 22.19 14.16 2.88
C ALA A 715 23.49 13.73 3.60
N GLY A 716 23.41 13.45 4.91
CA GLY A 716 24.52 12.95 5.72
C GLY A 716 24.56 11.41 5.84
N ASN A 717 25.31 10.93 6.83
CA ASN A 717 25.45 9.51 7.14
C ASN A 717 24.29 8.97 7.97
N VAL A 718 24.06 7.66 7.93
CA VAL A 718 23.27 6.94 8.95
C VAL A 718 24.20 5.98 9.69
N GLU A 719 24.24 6.07 11.02
CA GLU A 719 25.13 5.25 11.83
C GLU A 719 24.42 4.64 13.05
N VAL A 720 24.57 3.33 13.20
CA VAL A 720 24.14 2.59 14.38
C VAL A 720 25.17 2.75 15.50
N LYS A 721 24.73 3.24 16.67
CA LYS A 721 25.63 3.58 17.80
C LYS A 721 25.67 2.52 18.91
N ASP A 722 24.87 1.48 18.83
CA ASP A 722 24.86 0.36 19.77
C ASP A 722 24.45 -0.97 19.11
N SER A 723 24.48 -2.07 19.86
CA SER A 723 24.13 -3.39 19.34
C SER A 723 22.65 -3.75 19.45
N SER A 724 21.79 -2.84 19.92
CA SER A 724 20.35 -3.13 20.10
C SER A 724 19.66 -3.34 18.76
N ARG A 725 18.54 -4.07 18.75
CA ARG A 725 17.83 -4.43 17.51
C ARG A 725 17.29 -3.19 16.79
N LYS A 726 17.56 -3.07 15.49
CA LYS A 726 16.99 -2.07 14.59
C LYS A 726 16.12 -2.77 13.54
N GLU A 727 14.89 -2.33 13.40
CA GLU A 727 13.92 -2.87 12.46
C GLU A 727 13.28 -1.71 11.71
N PHE A 728 13.44 -1.68 10.39
CA PHE A 728 12.90 -0.65 9.52
C PHE A 728 11.97 -1.28 8.49
N VAL A 729 10.79 -0.68 8.31
CA VAL A 729 9.78 -1.17 7.37
C VAL A 729 9.29 -0.02 6.49
N ASN A 730 9.52 -0.11 5.19
CA ASN A 730 8.83 0.72 4.22
C ASN A 730 7.41 0.16 4.01
N ASN A 731 6.40 0.98 4.29
CA ASN A 731 5.04 0.74 3.84
C ASN A 731 4.65 1.86 2.88
N ASN A 732 4.75 1.57 1.59
CA ASN A 732 4.54 2.56 0.54
C ASN A 732 3.17 3.22 0.58
N SER A 733 2.10 2.46 0.84
CA SER A 733 0.74 3.03 0.94
C SER A 733 0.62 4.00 2.13
N TYR A 734 1.24 3.66 3.26
CA TYR A 734 1.28 4.54 4.42
C TYR A 734 2.08 5.82 4.15
N ILE A 735 3.28 5.72 3.56
CA ILE A 735 4.14 6.87 3.24
C ILE A 735 3.44 7.80 2.25
N GLN A 736 2.85 7.27 1.17
CA GLN A 736 2.11 8.06 0.17
C GLN A 736 0.95 8.84 0.81
N LYS A 737 0.16 8.18 1.67
CA LYS A 737 -0.91 8.83 2.42
C LYS A 737 -0.37 9.91 3.34
N LEU A 738 0.69 9.61 4.09
CA LEU A 738 1.29 10.56 5.02
C LEU A 738 1.79 11.81 4.29
N ILE A 739 2.46 11.67 3.14
CA ILE A 739 2.88 12.81 2.30
C ILE A 739 1.67 13.57 1.78
N ALA A 740 0.67 12.90 1.19
CA ALA A 740 -0.50 13.55 0.60
C ALA A 740 -1.29 14.37 1.62
N TYR A 741 -1.48 13.87 2.85
CA TYR A 741 -2.18 14.60 3.91
C TYR A 741 -1.43 15.80 4.45
N ASN A 742 -0.11 15.74 4.40
CA ASN A 742 0.78 16.76 4.94
C ASN A 742 1.41 17.62 3.85
N TYR A 743 0.93 17.51 2.61
CA TYR A 743 1.58 18.10 1.44
C TYR A 743 1.67 19.62 1.56
N GLU A 744 0.54 20.31 1.64
CA GLU A 744 0.52 21.78 1.71
C GLU A 744 1.26 22.36 2.93
N GLN A 745 1.37 21.59 4.03
CA GLN A 745 1.97 22.08 5.27
C GLN A 745 3.48 21.80 5.36
N TYR A 746 3.93 20.64 4.89
CA TYR A 746 5.28 20.14 5.18
C TYR A 746 6.05 19.67 3.95
N PHE A 747 5.38 19.28 2.85
CA PHE A 747 6.04 18.63 1.71
C PHE A 747 5.86 19.34 0.38
N LYS A 748 5.16 20.49 0.38
CA LYS A 748 4.99 21.32 -0.81
C LYS A 748 6.36 21.77 -1.27
N ASP A 749 6.67 21.47 -2.53
CA ASP A 749 7.93 21.80 -3.20
C ASP A 749 9.21 21.20 -2.57
N VAL A 750 9.11 20.48 -1.44
CA VAL A 750 10.25 19.80 -0.78
C VAL A 750 10.83 18.68 -1.66
N PHE A 751 9.97 17.95 -2.38
CA PHE A 751 10.43 16.91 -3.31
C PHE A 751 10.49 17.44 -4.73
N THR A 752 11.71 17.61 -5.25
CA THR A 752 11.97 18.26 -6.55
C THR A 752 12.40 17.29 -7.65
N GLY A 753 12.58 16.01 -7.34
CA GLY A 753 12.92 15.01 -8.33
C GLY A 753 11.87 14.92 -9.44
N THR A 754 12.31 14.60 -10.64
CA THR A 754 11.41 14.34 -11.76
C THR A 754 10.50 13.15 -11.40
N PRO A 755 9.15 13.32 -11.40
CA PRO A 755 8.26 12.25 -11.01
C PRO A 755 8.42 11.01 -11.92
N GLU A 756 8.45 9.84 -11.30
CA GLU A 756 8.39 8.56 -12.01
C GLU A 756 6.99 8.40 -12.61
N THR A 757 5.97 8.65 -11.78
CA THR A 757 4.55 8.56 -12.10
C THR A 757 3.75 9.52 -11.21
N THR A 758 2.45 9.64 -11.45
CA THR A 758 1.53 10.32 -10.54
C THR A 758 0.48 9.33 -10.04
N GLN A 759 0.21 9.33 -8.75
CA GLN A 759 -0.82 8.50 -8.13
C GLN A 759 -1.93 9.37 -7.54
N ASN A 760 -3.18 8.98 -7.78
CA ASN A 760 -4.31 9.59 -7.09
C ASN A 760 -4.41 8.99 -5.69
N ILE A 761 -4.25 9.83 -4.67
CA ILE A 761 -4.46 9.49 -3.27
C ILE A 761 -5.75 10.16 -2.83
N GLU A 762 -6.67 9.38 -2.29
CA GLU A 762 -7.93 9.89 -1.75
C GLU A 762 -7.62 10.67 -0.46
N THR A 763 -7.85 11.99 -0.44
CA THR A 763 -7.49 12.85 0.69
C THR A 763 -8.68 13.49 1.42
N ASN A 764 -9.88 13.48 0.83
CA ASN A 764 -11.11 13.88 1.53
C ASN A 764 -12.31 13.13 0.99
N VAL A 765 -13.11 12.54 1.86
CA VAL A 765 -14.42 11.99 1.52
C VAL A 765 -15.50 12.98 1.96
N GLN A 766 -16.24 13.56 1.01
CA GLN A 766 -17.56 14.13 1.29
C GLN A 766 -18.59 13.01 1.14
N ILE A 767 -19.55 12.91 2.05
CA ILE A 767 -20.67 11.98 1.92
C ILE A 767 -21.87 12.78 1.48
N ASN A 768 -22.37 12.49 0.28
CA ASN A 768 -23.62 13.07 -0.20
C ASN A 768 -24.66 11.96 -0.35
N THR A 769 -25.91 12.33 -0.13
CA THR A 769 -27.08 11.48 -0.38
C THR A 769 -27.73 11.95 -1.67
N ASP A 770 -28.10 11.03 -2.56
CA ASP A 770 -29.06 11.35 -3.61
C ASP A 770 -30.43 11.35 -2.93
N ASN A 771 -30.96 12.55 -2.67
CA ASN A 771 -32.11 12.80 -1.79
C ASN A 771 -33.43 12.41 -2.46
N ASN A 772 -33.56 11.13 -2.74
CA ASN A 772 -34.79 10.54 -3.17
C ASN A 772 -34.93 9.18 -2.52
N VAL A 773 -35.61 9.16 -1.36
CA VAL A 773 -36.56 8.07 -1.10
C VAL A 773 -37.76 8.23 -2.08
N LYS A 774 -37.48 8.36 -3.38
CA LYS A 774 -38.47 8.29 -4.47
C LYS A 774 -38.23 6.98 -5.22
N GLY A 775 -38.58 5.90 -4.55
CA GLY A 775 -38.59 4.57 -5.14
C GLY A 775 -39.17 3.61 -4.12
N ASP A 776 -40.45 3.28 -4.29
CA ASP A 776 -41.09 2.10 -3.68
C ASP A 776 -41.59 2.16 -2.22
N LEU A 777 -41.63 3.31 -1.54
CA LEU A 777 -42.42 3.42 -0.31
C LEU A 777 -43.92 3.51 -0.66
N VAL A 778 -44.54 2.36 -0.91
CA VAL A 778 -45.99 2.28 -1.10
C VAL A 778 -46.67 2.50 0.25
N ARG A 779 -47.48 3.56 0.38
CA ARG A 779 -48.32 3.91 1.54
C ARG A 779 -49.00 2.71 2.25
N LYS A 780 -49.35 1.65 1.50
CA LYS A 780 -49.94 0.40 2.03
C LYS A 780 -48.99 -0.42 2.92
N ASN A 781 -47.68 -0.19 2.87
CA ASN A 781 -46.70 -0.95 3.64
C ASN A 781 -46.50 -0.41 5.06
N PHE A 782 -46.90 0.85 5.32
CA PHE A 782 -46.68 1.52 6.61
C PHE A 782 -47.95 1.70 7.44
N ILE A 783 -49.12 1.49 6.85
CA ILE A 783 -50.40 1.55 7.55
C ILE A 783 -51.07 0.18 7.48
N ILE A 784 -51.04 -0.56 8.59
CA ILE A 784 -51.63 -1.88 8.70
C ILE A 784 -53.04 -1.75 9.29
N MET A 785 -54.06 -2.18 8.54
CA MET A 785 -55.43 -2.26 9.02
C MET A 785 -55.66 -3.54 9.84
N ARG A 786 -56.27 -3.42 11.02
CA ARG A 786 -56.60 -4.53 11.92
C ARG A 786 -57.96 -4.36 12.58
N ASN A 787 -58.54 -5.45 13.07
CA ASN A 787 -59.75 -5.45 13.91
C ASN A 787 -60.99 -4.77 13.28
N TRP A 788 -61.14 -4.84 11.96
CA TRP A 788 -62.34 -4.34 11.29
C TRP A 788 -63.58 -5.11 11.76
N LYS A 789 -64.58 -4.41 12.30
CA LYS A 789 -65.83 -5.03 12.76
C LYS A 789 -67.01 -4.07 12.72
N ILE A 790 -68.20 -4.62 12.45
CA ILE A 790 -69.48 -3.92 12.58
C ILE A 790 -69.96 -4.06 14.03
N GLU A 791 -70.30 -2.93 14.67
CA GLU A 791 -70.97 -2.92 15.97
C GLU A 791 -72.46 -3.17 15.76
N LYS A 792 -73.03 -4.17 16.45
CA LYS A 792 -74.44 -4.57 16.28
C LYS A 792 -75.40 -3.65 16.98
#